data_AF-A0A2V2BSP2-F1
#
_entry.id   AF-A0A2V2BSP2-F1
#
_cell.length_a   1.000
_cell.length_b   1.000
_cell.length_c   1.000
_cell.angle_alpha   90.00
_cell.angle_beta   90.00
_cell.angle_gamma   90.00
#
_symmetry.space_group_name_H-M   'P 1'
#
loop_
_entity.id
_entity.type
_entity.pdbx_description
1 polymer ?
#
loop_
_entity_poly.entity_id
_entity_poly.type
_entity_poly.pdbx_seq_one_letter_code
_entity_poly.pdbx_strand_id
1 'polypeptide(L)'
;MIINRPINVISSTKDAYIDLNTTAGSLMGDAPGTSFSIITGADYTNVTGIYIHNTQLWVSAVNHVTLDNISAVVEDQRVGSGVGQTSIRDGSEYITVKNSYFSTTRNGGSSTFVLAYANYCNIDNCTITAGEGSGNLLYFTTYNVNVNMTGKLVNSFNNVTNCKIMPQTEGSGVSLSVVINGYNNTFINNTVKSGGISPQWTGGSSMGWEDPHQAHGYANYTFINNTISGQVEVIKGSSFINNTIGSIYLENNTVINNTITYTQINLTSQLNGNNLSIVEILNINASNSTIINNTIGKIKVNNANVTIKNNIINGREEIILDVTSENNIICNNQITSRALWCDDVVNVDREKNIFENNTPNGIEFNVTDTTYTNFFDETGNVRSNITNFTRLNLVGTFNNKNFTINNKNLQINGIDAILNNATFIIDNQAVVVISNLTINSENSKGIIINSNDNILRNLTIIHNTPTSTLIISNDSTFIKNIQIIKNITTNTNDNLEIINITSNSNEISDLNITIKSDVFTNNITAFSIKNTNNNQINSSNISMNVLRATGIMVKNSSNIELNYNDLFINSQIESKGIIISGNCNETSLEDNNLELKSLNQTYGIIFTNITIDNLTYKMSSNIININSKKAVGLIMDLKNYNFIQEGYSNSISINATEDVQGIISTGYSTFCSVNVSSLKNIETNSAITLISYKNNIRNLRSVSATNASVLRVLNSTNVSLIFGRHVPVYSTNPIYLINSTNITINELYMTISNSNAINIINSSNNVINYSNITTNNTNSNVISFINSSNNVIEYNNITANNTNSNAISLINSSNNVIEYNNITANNTNSNAISLINSSNVNITRNNLISNNKTGDDAIVIDKNSINSIIELNTPTIRILNNQTYNQLFDKNGMLKIDKKEIILQLTSDLNGVKLGFNNTNTLYKRGSSNGTNLW
;
A
#
# COMPACT_ATOMS: atom_id res chain seq x y z
N MET A 1 36.94 29.65 22.22
CA MET A 1 38.40 29.76 22.01
C MET A 1 38.63 30.55 20.72
N ILE A 2 39.42 31.63 20.76
CA ILE A 2 39.65 32.50 19.59
C ILE A 2 41.14 32.48 19.24
N ILE A 3 41.42 32.20 17.97
CA ILE A 3 42.75 32.25 17.35
C ILE A 3 42.72 33.42 16.37
N ASN A 4 43.49 34.46 16.65
CA ASN A 4 43.60 35.68 15.84
C ASN A 4 45.06 35.97 15.42
N ARG A 5 45.93 34.97 15.56
CA ARG A 5 47.33 34.97 15.13
C ARG A 5 47.68 33.59 14.58
N PRO A 6 48.62 33.48 13.63
CA PRO A 6 49.01 32.19 13.06
C PRO A 6 49.58 31.27 14.13
N ILE A 7 49.03 30.07 14.27
CA ILE A 7 49.53 29.06 15.22
C ILE A 7 49.42 27.63 14.66
N ASN A 8 50.07 26.68 15.34
CA ASN A 8 49.84 25.26 15.14
C ASN A 8 49.12 24.68 16.37
N VAL A 9 48.00 23.99 16.15
CA VAL A 9 47.23 23.27 17.17
C VAL A 9 47.30 21.78 16.85
N ILE A 10 48.05 21.02 17.62
CA ILE A 10 48.38 19.62 17.28
C ILE A 10 48.07 18.72 18.48
N SER A 11 47.34 17.63 18.23
CA SER A 11 47.35 16.45 19.09
C SER A 11 48.10 15.32 18.40
N SER A 12 49.24 14.93 18.97
CA SER A 12 50.05 13.81 18.48
C SER A 12 49.45 12.44 18.82
N THR A 13 48.59 12.38 19.84
CA THR A 13 47.96 11.17 20.38
C THR A 13 46.55 10.92 19.85
N LYS A 14 45.95 11.92 19.18
CA LYS A 14 44.58 11.89 18.64
C LYS A 14 43.48 11.76 19.70
N ASP A 15 43.76 12.17 20.92
CA ASP A 15 42.84 12.13 22.08
C ASP A 15 42.51 13.53 22.63
N ALA A 16 42.98 14.60 22.00
CA ALA A 16 42.69 15.96 22.46
C ALA A 16 41.26 16.36 22.09
N TYR A 17 40.52 16.84 23.11
CA TYR A 17 39.11 17.18 23.03
C TYR A 17 38.91 18.69 23.24
N ILE A 18 38.09 19.31 22.38
CA ILE A 18 37.59 20.67 22.58
C ILE A 18 36.07 20.59 22.68
N ASP A 19 35.55 20.85 23.88
CA ASP A 19 34.13 20.88 24.18
C ASP A 19 33.78 22.14 24.98
N LEU A 20 33.17 23.09 24.28
CA LEU A 20 32.73 24.38 24.82
C LEU A 20 31.23 24.36 25.13
N ASN A 21 30.57 23.20 25.04
CA ASN A 21 29.14 23.02 25.29
C ASN A 21 28.28 24.11 24.62
N THR A 22 28.54 24.34 23.33
CA THR A 22 27.96 25.43 22.56
C THR A 22 26.46 25.25 22.41
N THR A 23 25.69 26.30 22.73
CA THR A 23 24.27 26.37 22.40
C THR A 23 23.99 27.69 21.69
N ALA A 24 23.56 27.64 20.44
CA ALA A 24 23.17 28.83 19.70
C ALA A 24 21.93 29.47 20.35
N GLY A 25 21.89 30.79 20.44
CA GLY A 25 20.78 31.56 21.02
C GLY A 25 19.62 31.80 20.05
N SER A 26 19.89 31.72 18.74
CA SER A 26 18.93 32.02 17.67
C SER A 26 18.98 31.00 16.54
N LEU A 27 17.88 30.89 15.80
CA LEU A 27 17.79 30.07 14.58
C LEU A 27 18.38 30.77 13.34
N MET A 28 18.59 32.09 13.41
CA MET A 28 18.91 32.93 12.24
C MET A 28 20.41 33.18 12.05
N GLY A 29 21.27 32.72 12.96
CA GLY A 29 22.73 32.88 12.85
C GLY A 29 23.32 34.15 13.47
N ASP A 30 22.48 35.03 14.00
CA ASP A 30 22.86 36.27 14.72
C ASP A 30 23.42 36.00 16.13
N ALA A 31 23.14 34.83 16.71
CA ALA A 31 23.64 34.41 18.01
C ALA A 31 24.16 32.96 17.98
N PRO A 32 25.29 32.67 17.33
CA PRO A 32 25.75 31.30 17.08
C PRO A 32 26.33 30.58 18.32
N GLY A 33 26.65 31.31 19.40
CA GLY A 33 27.15 30.77 20.66
C GLY A 33 28.68 30.76 20.79
N THR A 34 29.22 29.93 21.69
CA THR A 34 30.67 29.71 21.84
C THR A 34 31.23 28.93 20.65
N SER A 35 32.51 29.08 20.34
CA SER A 35 33.12 28.39 19.20
C SER A 35 34.63 28.20 19.35
N PHE A 36 35.18 27.25 18.60
CA PHE A 36 36.59 27.23 18.22
C PHE A 36 36.75 28.05 16.93
N SER A 37 37.27 29.27 17.09
CA SER A 37 37.30 30.29 16.05
C SER A 37 38.70 30.57 15.55
N ILE A 38 38.91 30.49 14.23
CA ILE A 38 40.09 30.99 13.52
C ILE A 38 39.62 32.20 12.71
N ILE A 39 40.07 33.38 13.11
CA ILE A 39 39.56 34.67 12.60
C ILE A 39 40.69 35.58 12.14
N THR A 40 40.32 36.72 11.55
CA THR A 40 41.24 37.73 11.02
C THR A 40 42.50 37.93 11.86
N GLY A 41 43.65 37.86 11.17
CA GLY A 41 44.98 37.87 11.78
C GLY A 41 45.59 36.47 11.95
N ALA A 42 44.79 35.40 11.82
CA ALA A 42 45.24 34.01 12.00
C ALA A 42 45.49 33.22 10.71
N ASP A 43 45.82 33.89 9.61
CA ASP A 43 46.21 33.24 8.35
C ASP A 43 47.32 32.20 8.59
N TYR A 44 47.41 31.17 7.76
CA TYR A 44 48.44 30.09 7.88
C TYR A 44 48.37 29.25 9.17
N THR A 45 47.26 29.30 9.92
CA THR A 45 47.03 28.41 11.07
C THR A 45 46.89 26.96 10.61
N ASN A 46 47.49 26.02 11.35
CA ASN A 46 47.33 24.57 11.11
C ASN A 46 46.71 23.90 12.33
N VAL A 47 45.68 23.07 12.12
CA VAL A 47 45.03 22.28 13.16
C VAL A 47 45.06 20.81 12.77
N THR A 48 45.58 19.96 13.65
CA THR A 48 45.73 18.53 13.36
C THR A 48 45.43 17.63 14.55
N GLY A 49 44.64 16.57 14.31
CA GLY A 49 44.41 15.50 15.30
C GLY A 49 43.44 15.86 16.42
N ILE A 50 42.64 16.93 16.27
CA ILE A 50 41.75 17.43 17.32
C ILE A 50 40.33 16.90 17.14
N TYR A 51 39.70 16.49 18.25
CA TYR A 51 38.27 16.20 18.31
C TYR A 51 37.51 17.39 18.89
N ILE A 52 36.60 17.96 18.11
CA ILE A 52 35.75 19.10 18.44
C ILE A 52 34.34 18.55 18.66
N HIS A 53 33.86 18.63 19.90
CA HIS A 53 32.55 18.09 20.28
C HIS A 53 31.63 19.19 20.75
N ASN A 54 30.37 19.14 20.29
CA ASN A 54 29.33 20.07 20.71
C ASN A 54 29.81 21.52 20.77
N THR A 55 30.66 21.86 19.81
CA THR A 55 31.39 23.11 19.71
C THR A 55 31.37 23.52 18.26
N GLN A 56 31.02 24.77 17.99
CA GLN A 56 31.06 25.26 16.63
C GLN A 56 32.51 25.44 16.15
N LEU A 57 32.83 24.93 14.95
CA LEU A 57 34.08 25.19 14.25
C LEU A 57 33.88 26.36 13.28
N TRP A 58 34.57 27.47 13.52
CA TRP A 58 34.36 28.73 12.82
C TRP A 58 35.66 29.23 12.20
N VAL A 59 35.72 29.30 10.87
CA VAL A 59 36.86 29.83 10.10
C VAL A 59 36.34 31.00 9.29
N SER A 60 36.78 32.23 9.61
CA SER A 60 36.18 33.44 9.07
C SER A 60 37.20 34.52 8.75
N ALA A 61 37.11 35.08 7.54
CA ALA A 61 37.98 36.15 7.05
C ALA A 61 39.49 35.89 7.24
N VAL A 62 39.93 34.68 6.86
CA VAL A 62 41.33 34.22 6.92
C VAL A 62 41.72 33.46 5.65
N ASN A 63 43.02 33.30 5.43
CA ASN A 63 43.56 32.58 4.29
C ASN A 63 44.59 31.52 4.67
N HIS A 64 44.76 30.51 3.81
CA HIS A 64 45.81 29.46 3.94
C HIS A 64 45.76 28.64 5.24
N VAL A 65 44.59 28.50 5.86
CA VAL A 65 44.41 27.62 7.04
C VAL A 65 44.32 26.16 6.61
N THR A 66 44.97 25.26 7.36
CA THR A 66 44.86 23.81 7.16
C THR A 66 44.20 23.14 8.35
N LEU A 67 43.15 22.36 8.10
CA LEU A 67 42.50 21.45 9.04
C LEU A 67 42.74 20.02 8.55
N ASP A 68 43.55 19.23 9.27
CA ASP A 68 43.94 17.89 8.86
C ASP A 68 43.62 16.86 9.94
N ASN A 69 42.96 15.77 9.58
CA ASN A 69 42.65 14.68 10.51
C ASN A 69 41.96 15.20 11.81
N ILE A 70 40.97 16.07 11.64
CA ILE A 70 40.11 16.54 12.73
C ILE A 70 38.76 15.83 12.70
N SER A 71 38.06 15.84 13.83
CA SER A 71 36.65 15.45 13.92
C SER A 71 35.84 16.60 14.49
N ALA A 72 34.73 16.98 13.85
CA ALA A 72 33.76 17.94 14.39
C ALA A 72 32.38 17.30 14.48
N VAL A 73 31.97 16.99 15.71
CA VAL A 73 30.80 16.17 16.01
C VAL A 73 29.84 16.93 16.91
N VAL A 74 28.56 16.98 16.50
CA VAL A 74 27.47 17.57 17.26
C VAL A 74 26.37 16.53 17.47
N GLU A 75 25.99 16.33 18.72
CA GLU A 75 24.93 15.41 19.13
C GLU A 75 24.06 16.05 20.20
N ASP A 76 22.73 16.00 20.01
CA ASP A 76 21.72 16.44 20.99
C ASP A 76 21.86 17.91 21.43
N GLN A 77 22.45 18.74 20.57
CA GLN A 77 22.73 20.13 20.92
C GLN A 77 22.61 21.08 19.74
N ARG A 78 22.05 22.26 20.00
CA ARG A 78 21.84 23.30 18.99
C ARG A 78 23.13 24.05 18.71
N VAL A 79 23.90 23.59 17.73
CA VAL A 79 25.18 24.20 17.31
C VAL A 79 25.09 24.70 15.87
N GLY A 80 25.48 25.95 15.63
CA GLY A 80 25.61 26.51 14.29
C GLY A 80 24.31 26.89 13.59
N SER A 81 23.20 27.06 14.32
CA SER A 81 21.92 27.50 13.76
C SER A 81 22.07 28.73 12.85
N GLY A 82 21.56 28.61 11.61
CA GLY A 82 21.63 29.66 10.58
C GLY A 82 22.96 29.80 9.84
N VAL A 83 24.04 29.14 10.28
CA VAL A 83 25.42 29.37 9.76
C VAL A 83 26.28 28.11 9.61
N GLY A 84 25.81 26.95 10.07
CA GLY A 84 26.50 25.66 10.06
C GLY A 84 27.30 25.39 11.33
N GLN A 85 27.39 24.11 11.74
CA GLN A 85 28.22 23.70 12.89
C GLN A 85 29.71 23.77 12.58
N THR A 86 30.09 23.41 11.35
CA THR A 86 31.39 23.77 10.77
C THR A 86 31.16 24.79 9.68
N SER A 87 31.80 25.95 9.76
CA SER A 87 31.61 27.07 8.83
C SER A 87 32.95 27.66 8.39
N ILE A 88 33.24 27.60 7.09
CA ILE A 88 34.30 28.37 6.43
C ILE A 88 33.61 29.53 5.71
N ARG A 89 33.90 30.76 6.10
CA ARG A 89 33.03 31.88 5.73
C ARG A 89 33.70 33.25 5.65
N ASP A 90 32.88 34.24 5.32
CA ASP A 90 33.20 35.68 5.30
C ASP A 90 34.44 36.01 4.43
N GLY A 91 34.55 35.36 3.28
CA GLY A 91 35.61 35.63 2.31
C GLY A 91 36.90 34.88 2.61
N SER A 92 36.85 33.78 3.37
CA SER A 92 38.02 32.94 3.59
C SER A 92 38.46 32.26 2.30
N GLU A 93 39.77 32.26 2.02
CA GLU A 93 40.32 31.67 0.79
C GLU A 93 41.48 30.69 1.06
N TYR A 94 41.69 29.76 0.13
CA TYR A 94 42.80 28.79 0.20
C TYR A 94 42.78 27.92 1.47
N ILE A 95 41.59 27.65 2.00
CA ILE A 95 41.42 26.78 3.17
C ILE A 95 41.51 25.33 2.74
N THR A 96 42.38 24.56 3.37
CA THR A 96 42.50 23.12 3.13
C THR A 96 41.89 22.35 4.30
N VAL A 97 40.91 21.51 4.02
CA VAL A 97 40.35 20.55 4.97
C VAL A 97 40.57 19.16 4.40
N LYS A 98 41.28 18.31 5.13
CA LYS A 98 41.58 16.96 4.65
C LYS A 98 41.55 15.88 5.71
N ASN A 99 41.29 14.64 5.28
CA ASN A 99 41.27 13.44 6.15
C ASN A 99 40.34 13.56 7.37
N SER A 100 39.29 14.37 7.28
CA SER A 100 38.52 14.83 8.45
C SER A 100 37.09 14.30 8.47
N TYR A 101 36.50 14.25 9.68
CA TYR A 101 35.16 13.72 9.93
C TYR A 101 34.23 14.81 10.48
N PHE A 102 33.04 14.96 9.89
CA PHE A 102 32.03 15.92 10.31
C PHE A 102 30.71 15.19 10.50
N SER A 103 30.12 15.29 11.70
CA SER A 103 28.88 14.60 12.04
C SER A 103 27.93 15.50 12.82
N THR A 104 26.64 15.37 12.55
CA THR A 104 25.62 16.21 13.18
C THR A 104 24.33 15.44 13.37
N THR A 105 23.83 15.38 14.60
CA THR A 105 22.57 14.70 14.92
C THR A 105 21.78 15.50 15.95
N ARG A 106 20.48 15.66 15.71
CA ARG A 106 19.52 16.35 16.59
C ARG A 106 19.99 17.73 17.03
N ASN A 107 20.47 18.53 16.06
CA ASN A 107 21.04 19.86 16.31
C ASN A 107 20.06 21.04 16.07
N GLY A 108 18.79 20.76 15.76
CA GLY A 108 17.79 21.79 15.48
C GLY A 108 17.87 22.36 14.07
N GLY A 109 18.28 21.55 13.08
CA GLY A 109 18.21 21.86 11.64
C GLY A 109 19.39 22.63 11.07
N SER A 110 20.51 22.75 11.80
CA SER A 110 21.72 23.40 11.29
C SER A 110 22.51 22.46 10.38
N SER A 111 23.16 23.02 9.35
CA SER A 111 23.95 22.26 8.38
C SER A 111 25.27 21.76 8.98
N THR A 112 25.75 20.60 8.53
CA THR A 112 26.96 19.95 9.05
C THR A 112 28.22 20.71 8.63
N PHE A 113 28.37 21.01 7.34
CA PHE A 113 29.53 21.72 6.81
C PHE A 113 29.09 22.80 5.82
N VAL A 114 29.38 24.06 6.15
CA VAL A 114 29.06 25.24 5.35
C VAL A 114 30.32 25.90 4.78
N LEU A 115 30.27 26.25 3.49
CA LEU A 115 31.12 27.25 2.83
C LEU A 115 30.25 28.47 2.54
N ALA A 116 30.45 29.58 3.25
CA ALA A 116 29.64 30.79 3.09
C ALA A 116 30.47 31.96 2.57
N TYR A 117 30.38 32.23 1.26
CA TYR A 117 31.26 33.18 0.58
C TYR A 117 32.73 32.81 0.79
N ALA A 118 33.11 31.58 0.44
CA ALA A 118 34.48 31.05 0.58
C ALA A 118 35.02 30.58 -0.78
N ASN A 119 36.27 30.92 -1.12
CA ASN A 119 36.82 30.68 -2.46
C ASN A 119 38.12 29.86 -2.40
N TYR A 120 38.44 29.15 -3.48
CA TYR A 120 39.71 28.41 -3.60
C TYR A 120 39.96 27.38 -2.47
N CYS A 121 38.92 26.93 -1.77
CA CYS A 121 39.06 25.94 -0.70
C CYS A 121 39.20 24.52 -1.26
N ASN A 122 39.93 23.67 -0.55
CA ASN A 122 40.11 22.27 -0.89
C ASN A 122 39.58 21.39 0.24
N ILE A 123 38.51 20.64 -0.01
CA ILE A 123 37.90 19.68 0.90
C ILE A 123 38.20 18.29 0.35
N ASP A 124 39.16 17.58 0.95
CA ASP A 124 39.68 16.33 0.39
C ASP A 124 39.62 15.16 1.38
N ASN A 125 39.16 13.99 0.92
CA ASN A 125 39.11 12.78 1.73
C ASN A 125 38.39 12.98 3.08
N CYS A 126 37.26 13.69 3.05
CA CYS A 126 36.44 13.94 4.23
C CYS A 126 35.19 13.05 4.26
N THR A 127 34.70 12.77 5.47
CA THR A 127 33.37 12.17 5.67
C THR A 127 32.47 13.19 6.33
N ILE A 128 31.33 13.49 5.70
CA ILE A 128 30.33 14.45 6.14
C ILE A 128 29.02 13.70 6.28
N THR A 129 28.47 13.65 7.50
CA THR A 129 27.27 12.88 7.79
C THR A 129 26.31 13.61 8.71
N ALA A 130 25.03 13.28 8.61
CA ALA A 130 23.99 13.83 9.44
C ALA A 130 22.92 12.79 9.82
N GLY A 131 22.48 12.83 11.08
CA GLY A 131 21.34 12.09 11.61
C GLY A 131 20.07 12.93 11.66
N GLU A 132 19.03 12.38 12.30
CA GLU A 132 17.72 13.03 12.49
C GLU A 132 17.84 14.46 13.03
N GLY A 133 16.97 15.37 12.56
CA GLY A 133 16.86 16.73 13.11
C GLY A 133 18.02 17.67 12.71
N SER A 134 18.75 17.34 11.65
CA SER A 134 19.88 18.11 11.11
C SER A 134 19.54 18.76 9.76
N GLY A 135 20.28 19.81 9.39
CA GLY A 135 20.13 20.50 8.11
C GLY A 135 20.85 19.81 6.95
N ASN A 136 21.39 20.61 6.03
CA ASN A 136 22.14 20.10 4.87
C ASN A 136 23.51 19.52 5.29
N LEU A 137 24.01 18.52 4.56
CA LEU A 137 25.32 17.93 4.88
C LEU A 137 26.47 18.85 4.45
N LEU A 138 26.52 19.20 3.16
CA LEU A 138 27.48 20.16 2.61
C LEU A 138 26.72 21.32 1.95
N TYR A 139 27.00 22.56 2.35
CA TYR A 139 26.23 23.72 1.90
C TYR A 139 27.13 24.90 1.50
N PHE A 140 27.14 25.22 0.21
CA PHE A 140 27.72 26.44 -0.32
C PHE A 140 26.63 27.51 -0.34
N THR A 141 26.85 28.64 0.34
CA THR A 141 25.80 29.63 0.60
C THR A 141 26.32 31.06 0.58
N THR A 142 25.42 32.01 0.39
CA THR A 142 25.67 33.44 0.65
C THR A 142 24.90 33.96 1.87
N TYR A 143 24.16 33.10 2.58
CA TYR A 143 23.38 33.53 3.73
C TYR A 143 24.26 33.89 4.93
N ASN A 144 23.83 34.92 5.67
CA ASN A 144 24.38 35.28 6.97
C ASN A 144 25.90 35.50 6.94
N VAL A 145 26.39 36.17 5.90
CA VAL A 145 27.79 36.64 5.77
C VAL A 145 27.88 38.14 6.06
N ASN A 146 28.94 38.57 6.73
CA ASN A 146 29.09 39.96 7.21
C ASN A 146 29.95 40.84 6.28
N VAL A 147 29.88 40.59 4.97
CA VAL A 147 30.76 41.24 3.97
C VAL A 147 30.00 41.64 2.72
N ASN A 148 30.34 42.81 2.16
CA ASN A 148 29.83 43.24 0.85
C ASN A 148 30.48 42.39 -0.26
N MET A 149 29.63 41.69 -1.01
CA MET A 149 29.99 40.75 -2.07
C MET A 149 29.97 41.36 -3.49
N THR A 150 29.54 42.63 -3.63
CA THR A 150 29.41 43.31 -4.93
C THR A 150 30.75 43.32 -5.68
N GLY A 151 30.75 42.80 -6.91
CA GLY A 151 31.94 42.75 -7.77
C GLY A 151 33.05 41.79 -7.32
N LYS A 152 32.76 40.84 -6.42
CA LYS A 152 33.74 39.87 -5.89
C LYS A 152 33.42 38.43 -6.29
N LEU A 153 34.43 37.54 -6.18
CA LEU A 153 34.26 36.10 -6.35
C LEU A 153 33.39 35.55 -5.22
N VAL A 154 32.34 34.80 -5.54
CA VAL A 154 31.42 34.22 -4.55
C VAL A 154 31.42 32.71 -4.67
N ASN A 155 31.80 32.01 -3.60
CA ASN A 155 31.82 30.55 -3.54
C ASN A 155 32.47 29.89 -4.77
N SER A 156 33.63 30.39 -5.19
CA SER A 156 34.21 30.06 -6.49
C SER A 156 35.51 29.26 -6.37
N PHE A 157 35.77 28.41 -7.37
CA PHE A 157 37.01 27.64 -7.50
C PHE A 157 37.31 26.70 -6.31
N ASN A 158 36.28 26.27 -5.58
CA ASN A 158 36.44 25.29 -4.52
C ASN A 158 36.48 23.87 -5.10
N ASN A 159 37.27 23.01 -4.47
CA ASN A 159 37.42 21.60 -4.83
C ASN A 159 36.90 20.72 -3.70
N VAL A 160 36.02 19.78 -4.03
CA VAL A 160 35.54 18.74 -3.12
C VAL A 160 35.94 17.41 -3.73
N THR A 161 36.88 16.71 -3.09
CA THR A 161 37.51 15.52 -3.67
C THR A 161 37.50 14.35 -2.70
N ASN A 162 37.26 13.13 -3.22
CA ASN A 162 37.34 11.88 -2.46
C ASN A 162 36.46 11.85 -1.19
N CYS A 163 35.40 12.64 -1.13
CA CYS A 163 34.57 12.77 0.05
C CYS A 163 33.39 11.79 0.07
N LYS A 164 32.96 11.44 1.29
CA LYS A 164 31.73 10.70 1.57
C LYS A 164 30.71 11.66 2.19
N ILE A 165 29.62 11.93 1.49
CA ILE A 165 28.56 12.85 1.91
C ILE A 165 27.27 12.05 1.97
N MET A 166 26.90 11.57 3.16
CA MET A 166 25.80 10.62 3.32
C MET A 166 25.13 10.71 4.69
N PRO A 167 23.80 10.51 4.78
CA PRO A 167 23.14 10.45 6.08
C PRO A 167 23.63 9.25 6.89
N GLN A 168 23.50 9.33 8.22
CA GLN A 168 23.84 8.22 9.13
C GLN A 168 22.94 7.00 8.91
N THR A 169 21.68 7.25 8.53
CA THR A 169 20.68 6.23 8.19
C THR A 169 19.99 6.63 6.89
N GLU A 170 19.89 5.72 5.92
CA GLU A 170 19.14 5.98 4.69
C GLU A 170 17.67 6.30 5.02
N GLY A 171 17.13 7.38 4.45
CA GLY A 171 15.77 7.86 4.75
C GLY A 171 15.64 8.78 5.97
N SER A 172 16.74 9.19 6.64
CA SER A 172 16.66 10.26 7.64
C SER A 172 16.16 11.55 6.98
N GLY A 173 15.24 12.27 7.64
CA GLY A 173 14.59 13.49 7.12
C GLY A 173 15.49 14.72 7.02
N VAL A 174 16.71 14.57 6.50
CA VAL A 174 17.66 15.66 6.23
C VAL A 174 17.25 16.44 4.98
N SER A 175 17.42 17.77 5.01
CA SER A 175 16.86 18.66 3.98
C SER A 175 17.47 18.46 2.58
N LEU A 176 18.80 18.37 2.44
CA LEU A 176 19.54 18.07 1.19
C LEU A 176 20.98 17.57 1.50
N SER A 177 21.61 16.78 0.61
CA SER A 177 23.00 16.32 0.81
C SER A 177 24.04 17.34 0.39
N VAL A 178 23.96 17.87 -0.82
CA VAL A 178 24.85 18.94 -1.28
C VAL A 178 24.00 20.09 -1.80
N VAL A 179 24.23 21.27 -1.24
CA VAL A 179 23.66 22.51 -1.74
C VAL A 179 24.77 23.38 -2.29
N ILE A 180 24.59 23.87 -3.51
CA ILE A 180 25.64 24.57 -4.25
C ILE A 180 25.30 26.04 -4.52
N ASN A 181 26.34 26.89 -4.46
CA ASN A 181 26.37 28.31 -4.79
C ASN A 181 27.73 28.70 -5.36
N GLY A 182 27.76 29.70 -6.24
CA GLY A 182 28.98 30.23 -6.85
C GLY A 182 29.24 29.69 -8.26
N TYR A 183 30.49 29.69 -8.70
CA TYR A 183 30.86 29.22 -10.04
C TYR A 183 32.24 28.56 -10.10
N ASN A 184 32.47 27.75 -11.14
CA ASN A 184 33.74 27.06 -11.38
C ASN A 184 34.21 26.16 -10.21
N ASN A 185 33.28 25.54 -9.47
CA ASN A 185 33.63 24.58 -8.43
C ASN A 185 33.74 23.16 -9.01
N THR A 186 34.53 22.32 -8.36
CA THR A 186 34.86 20.98 -8.86
C THR A 186 34.56 19.91 -7.81
N PHE A 187 33.91 18.83 -8.25
CA PHE A 187 33.59 17.64 -7.45
C PHE A 187 34.21 16.40 -8.09
N ILE A 188 35.17 15.74 -7.44
CA ILE A 188 35.88 14.57 -7.99
C ILE A 188 35.84 13.37 -7.05
N ASN A 189 35.53 12.18 -7.55
CA ASN A 189 35.57 10.91 -6.80
C ASN A 189 34.73 10.92 -5.51
N ASN A 190 33.64 11.70 -5.43
CA ASN A 190 32.81 11.75 -4.23
C ASN A 190 31.69 10.71 -4.27
N THR A 191 31.27 10.28 -3.08
CA THR A 191 30.03 9.51 -2.88
C THR A 191 29.00 10.40 -2.20
N VAL A 192 27.89 10.66 -2.88
CA VAL A 192 26.75 11.45 -2.36
C VAL A 192 25.52 10.55 -2.28
N LYS A 193 24.99 10.33 -1.07
CA LYS A 193 23.80 9.50 -0.84
C LYS A 193 22.67 10.31 -0.24
N SER A 194 21.43 10.00 -0.61
CA SER A 194 20.20 10.70 -0.17
C SER A 194 20.19 12.18 -0.58
N GLY A 195 19.03 12.82 -0.78
CA GLY A 195 18.91 14.28 -0.97
C GLY A 195 19.56 14.93 -2.22
N GLY A 196 20.46 14.25 -2.93
CA GLY A 196 21.02 14.73 -4.20
C GLY A 196 21.88 16.01 -4.11
N ILE A 197 21.96 16.72 -5.23
CA ILE A 197 22.64 18.02 -5.38
C ILE A 197 21.63 19.03 -5.92
N SER A 198 21.48 20.17 -5.24
CA SER A 198 20.54 21.22 -5.66
C SER A 198 21.14 22.62 -5.44
N PRO A 199 20.77 23.62 -6.26
CA PRO A 199 21.15 25.01 -6.01
C PRO A 199 20.57 25.52 -4.69
N GLN A 200 21.24 26.51 -4.10
CA GLN A 200 20.68 27.25 -2.98
C GLN A 200 19.35 27.94 -3.38
N TRP A 201 18.31 27.78 -2.56
CA TRP A 201 17.03 28.49 -2.74
C TRP A 201 17.22 30.00 -2.52
N THR A 202 16.67 30.84 -3.42
CA THR A 202 16.58 32.31 -3.36
C THR A 202 17.64 33.02 -2.49
N GLY A 203 18.68 33.55 -3.14
CA GLY A 203 19.82 34.21 -2.50
C GLY A 203 19.43 35.21 -1.41
N GLY A 204 20.01 35.04 -0.22
CA GLY A 204 19.86 36.02 0.85
C GLY A 204 21.03 36.95 0.81
N SER A 205 20.79 38.05 0.15
CA SER A 205 21.07 39.35 0.73
C SER A 205 20.00 40.28 0.16
N SER A 206 19.61 41.27 0.93
CA SER A 206 18.72 42.37 0.56
C SER A 206 19.34 43.31 -0.49
N MET A 207 19.99 42.75 -1.51
CA MET A 207 20.48 43.45 -2.68
C MET A 207 19.64 42.98 -3.87
N GLY A 208 18.84 43.90 -4.38
CA GLY A 208 17.92 43.63 -5.48
C GLY A 208 18.62 43.03 -6.70
N TRP A 209 17.80 42.44 -7.55
CA TRP A 209 18.10 41.80 -8.84
C TRP A 209 18.86 42.67 -9.86
N GLU A 210 19.38 43.84 -9.46
CA GLU A 210 19.94 44.88 -10.33
C GLU A 210 21.49 44.88 -10.36
N ASP A 211 22.17 44.01 -9.60
CA ASP A 211 23.62 43.81 -9.76
C ASP A 211 23.88 42.74 -10.84
N PRO A 212 24.53 43.07 -11.96
CA PRO A 212 24.94 42.09 -12.97
C PRO A 212 25.87 40.99 -12.41
N HIS A 213 26.42 41.15 -11.22
CA HIS A 213 27.19 40.11 -10.53
C HIS A 213 26.34 39.11 -9.71
N GLN A 214 25.07 39.40 -9.41
CA GLN A 214 24.10 38.39 -8.94
C GLN A 214 23.37 37.68 -10.10
N ALA A 215 23.51 38.18 -11.34
CA ALA A 215 23.02 37.52 -12.54
C ALA A 215 23.89 36.33 -12.98
N HIS A 216 25.04 36.08 -12.34
CA HIS A 216 25.87 34.89 -12.53
C HIS A 216 25.60 33.86 -11.43
N GLY A 217 24.33 33.50 -11.27
CA GLY A 217 23.91 32.37 -10.44
C GLY A 217 24.55 31.07 -10.94
N TYR A 218 25.11 30.31 -10.00
CA TYR A 218 25.38 28.87 -10.12
C TYR A 218 25.79 28.43 -11.54
N ALA A 219 27.06 28.60 -11.93
CA ALA A 219 27.52 28.29 -13.30
C ALA A 219 28.83 27.48 -13.38
N ASN A 220 28.99 26.69 -14.46
CA ASN A 220 30.25 26.06 -14.87
C ASN A 220 30.90 25.10 -13.85
N TYR A 221 30.10 24.22 -13.23
CA TYR A 221 30.66 23.22 -12.31
C TYR A 221 31.24 22.05 -13.07
N THR A 222 32.22 21.37 -12.47
CA THR A 222 32.82 20.16 -13.03
C THR A 222 32.64 18.98 -12.08
N PHE A 223 31.95 17.93 -12.52
CA PHE A 223 31.71 16.69 -11.78
C PHE A 223 32.40 15.52 -12.48
N ILE A 224 33.37 14.89 -11.82
CA ILE A 224 34.16 13.78 -12.38
C ILE A 224 34.14 12.56 -11.44
N ASN A 225 33.83 11.36 -11.97
CA ASN A 225 33.91 10.09 -11.24
C ASN A 225 33.11 10.04 -9.92
N ASN A 226 32.03 10.82 -9.79
CA ASN A 226 31.20 10.80 -8.59
C ASN A 226 30.14 9.71 -8.67
N THR A 227 29.71 9.22 -7.50
CA THR A 227 28.52 8.39 -7.34
C THR A 227 27.47 9.18 -6.58
N ILE A 228 26.35 9.52 -7.22
CA ILE A 228 25.29 10.38 -6.68
C ILE A 228 23.96 9.61 -6.77
N SER A 229 23.43 9.14 -5.64
CA SER A 229 22.19 8.33 -5.66
C SER A 229 20.90 9.18 -5.78
N GLY A 230 20.98 10.48 -5.49
CA GLY A 230 19.85 11.41 -5.57
C GLY A 230 19.76 12.15 -6.91
N GLN A 231 18.82 13.08 -6.98
CA GLN A 231 18.66 14.00 -8.11
C GLN A 231 19.76 15.07 -8.14
N VAL A 232 20.26 15.40 -9.32
CA VAL A 232 21.11 16.55 -9.57
C VAL A 232 20.28 17.58 -10.34
N GLU A 233 19.93 18.67 -9.68
CA GLU A 233 19.22 19.81 -10.27
C GLU A 233 20.28 20.82 -10.73
N VAL A 234 20.57 20.83 -12.04
CA VAL A 234 21.84 21.39 -12.53
C VAL A 234 21.81 22.89 -12.81
N ILE A 235 22.98 23.44 -12.54
CA ILE A 235 23.63 24.73 -12.78
C ILE A 235 24.01 24.95 -14.26
N LYS A 236 23.71 26.14 -14.81
CA LYS A 236 24.00 26.48 -16.22
C LYS A 236 25.48 26.28 -16.58
N GLY A 237 25.76 25.67 -17.73
CA GLY A 237 27.14 25.59 -18.26
C GLY A 237 28.04 24.48 -17.67
N SER A 238 27.50 23.55 -16.87
CA SER A 238 28.30 22.53 -16.16
C SER A 238 28.73 21.33 -17.02
N SER A 239 29.77 20.63 -16.55
CA SER A 239 30.33 19.42 -17.15
C SER A 239 30.23 18.21 -16.21
N PHE A 240 29.72 17.09 -16.70
CA PHE A 240 29.61 15.82 -15.99
C PHE A 240 30.36 14.74 -16.76
N ILE A 241 31.37 14.13 -16.14
CA ILE A 241 32.26 13.17 -16.79
C ILE A 241 32.40 11.91 -15.92
N ASN A 242 32.11 10.74 -16.48
CA ASN A 242 32.31 9.43 -15.81
C ASN A 242 31.59 9.27 -14.46
N ASN A 243 30.44 9.92 -14.25
CA ASN A 243 29.68 9.80 -13.00
C ASN A 243 28.64 8.68 -13.07
N THR A 244 28.23 8.18 -11.91
CA THR A 244 27.00 7.40 -11.73
C THR A 244 25.97 8.28 -11.02
N ILE A 245 24.84 8.56 -11.67
CA ILE A 245 23.84 9.52 -11.19
C ILE A 245 22.44 8.89 -11.21
N GLY A 246 21.66 9.07 -10.13
CA GLY A 246 20.27 8.65 -10.10
C GLY A 246 19.42 9.42 -11.12
N SER A 247 19.30 10.73 -10.95
CA SER A 247 18.52 11.60 -11.84
C SER A 247 19.25 12.91 -12.11
N ILE A 248 19.12 13.48 -13.32
CA ILE A 248 19.73 14.77 -13.68
C ILE A 248 18.78 15.65 -14.50
N TYR A 249 18.79 16.95 -14.20
CA TYR A 249 18.04 17.99 -14.93
C TYR A 249 19.04 18.93 -15.60
N LEU A 250 19.08 18.92 -16.93
CA LEU A 250 20.13 19.60 -17.71
C LEU A 250 19.72 20.98 -18.22
N GLU A 251 20.59 21.95 -18.00
CA GLU A 251 20.46 23.34 -18.46
C GLU A 251 21.78 23.84 -19.05
N ASN A 252 21.96 23.75 -20.38
CA ASN A 252 23.21 24.17 -21.03
C ASN A 252 24.44 23.38 -20.56
N ASN A 253 24.36 22.05 -20.52
CA ASN A 253 25.40 21.21 -19.93
C ASN A 253 26.08 20.28 -20.92
N THR A 254 27.29 19.85 -20.55
CA THR A 254 28.05 18.80 -21.24
C THR A 254 28.10 17.54 -20.38
N VAL A 255 27.68 16.40 -20.92
CA VAL A 255 27.51 15.14 -20.19
C VAL A 255 28.21 14.04 -20.98
N ILE A 256 29.31 13.51 -20.43
CA ILE A 256 30.22 12.58 -21.13
C ILE A 256 30.45 11.30 -20.31
N ASN A 257 30.21 10.13 -20.91
CA ASN A 257 30.53 8.82 -20.32
C ASN A 257 29.93 8.55 -18.93
N ASN A 258 28.76 9.13 -18.62
CA ASN A 258 28.07 8.91 -17.35
C ASN A 258 27.12 7.71 -17.46
N THR A 259 26.79 7.11 -16.31
CA THR A 259 25.66 6.19 -16.16
C THR A 259 24.54 6.91 -15.40
N ILE A 260 23.38 7.09 -16.03
CA ILE A 260 22.28 7.91 -15.50
C ILE A 260 20.93 7.19 -15.65
N THR A 261 20.18 7.05 -14.55
CA THR A 261 18.87 6.38 -14.61
C THR A 261 17.80 7.26 -15.26
N TYR A 262 17.72 8.54 -14.91
CA TYR A 262 16.77 9.47 -15.50
C TYR A 262 17.43 10.79 -15.90
N THR A 263 17.21 11.22 -17.14
CA THR A 263 17.76 12.47 -17.70
C THR A 263 16.64 13.32 -18.27
N GLN A 264 16.50 14.54 -17.77
CA GLN A 264 15.61 15.55 -18.36
C GLN A 264 16.45 16.69 -18.95
N ILE A 265 16.14 17.09 -20.20
CA ILE A 265 16.81 18.21 -20.88
C ILE A 265 15.86 19.40 -20.98
N ASN A 266 16.21 20.49 -20.30
CA ASN A 266 15.41 21.71 -20.27
C ASN A 266 15.97 22.82 -21.16
N LEU A 267 17.30 22.93 -21.27
CA LEU A 267 17.99 23.84 -22.19
C LEU A 267 19.05 23.10 -23.04
N THR A 268 19.49 23.70 -24.15
CA THR A 268 20.45 23.15 -25.12
C THR A 268 21.63 22.44 -24.47
N SER A 269 21.67 21.11 -24.49
CA SER A 269 22.73 20.33 -23.83
C SER A 269 23.37 19.30 -24.76
N GLN A 270 24.58 18.86 -24.40
CA GLN A 270 25.39 17.93 -25.17
C GLN A 270 25.63 16.65 -24.37
N LEU A 271 25.14 15.52 -24.88
CA LEU A 271 25.25 14.21 -24.25
C LEU A 271 26.05 13.29 -25.20
N ASN A 272 27.23 12.85 -24.77
CA ASN A 272 28.11 11.99 -25.56
C ASN A 272 28.60 10.74 -24.79
N GLY A 273 28.46 9.55 -25.36
CA GLY A 273 29.08 8.33 -24.78
C GLY A 273 28.46 7.83 -23.48
N ASN A 274 27.28 8.32 -23.09
CA ASN A 274 26.64 7.97 -21.82
C ASN A 274 25.83 6.67 -21.91
N ASN A 275 25.56 6.07 -20.75
CA ASN A 275 24.57 5.02 -20.55
C ASN A 275 23.36 5.63 -19.83
N LEU A 276 22.23 5.78 -20.53
CA LEU A 276 21.06 6.53 -20.08
C LEU A 276 19.82 5.62 -20.08
N SER A 277 19.16 5.38 -18.95
CA SER A 277 17.96 4.53 -18.98
C SER A 277 16.77 5.24 -19.61
N ILE A 278 16.51 6.50 -19.22
CA ILE A 278 15.41 7.33 -19.74
C ILE A 278 15.92 8.74 -20.06
N VAL A 279 15.53 9.27 -21.23
CA VAL A 279 15.78 10.65 -21.66
C VAL A 279 14.47 11.33 -22.03
N GLU A 280 14.19 12.48 -21.42
CA GLU A 280 13.00 13.30 -21.73
C GLU A 280 13.38 14.73 -22.11
N ILE A 281 12.80 15.20 -23.23
CA ILE A 281 12.99 16.55 -23.76
C ILE A 281 11.62 17.19 -23.96
N LEU A 282 11.18 17.94 -22.95
CA LEU A 282 9.82 18.47 -22.87
C LEU A 282 9.72 19.97 -23.20
N ASN A 283 10.85 20.69 -23.17
CA ASN A 283 10.92 22.15 -23.28
C ASN A 283 11.50 22.57 -24.64
N ILE A 284 10.87 23.54 -25.32
CA ILE A 284 11.36 24.14 -26.58
C ILE A 284 12.76 24.74 -26.46
N ASN A 285 13.14 25.20 -25.28
CA ASN A 285 14.46 25.77 -25.05
C ASN A 285 15.59 24.71 -25.08
N ALA A 286 15.25 23.41 -25.09
CA ALA A 286 16.21 22.33 -25.31
C ALA A 286 16.59 22.15 -26.79
N SER A 287 16.04 22.97 -27.69
CA SER A 287 16.42 23.06 -29.09
C SER A 287 17.94 23.11 -29.30
N ASN A 288 18.43 22.49 -30.37
CA ASN A 288 19.85 22.30 -30.70
C ASN A 288 20.63 21.37 -29.75
N SER A 289 19.97 20.66 -28.83
CA SER A 289 20.64 19.64 -28.03
C SER A 289 21.17 18.50 -28.91
N THR A 290 22.31 17.94 -28.55
CA THR A 290 22.94 16.82 -29.26
C THR A 290 23.06 15.61 -28.34
N ILE A 291 22.48 14.49 -28.76
CA ILE A 291 22.51 13.22 -28.06
C ILE A 291 23.22 12.23 -28.99
N ILE A 292 24.51 11.98 -28.73
CA ILE A 292 25.40 11.27 -29.67
C ILE A 292 26.16 10.12 -29.00
N ASN A 293 26.30 8.98 -29.67
CA ASN A 293 27.10 7.83 -29.19
C ASN A 293 26.69 7.29 -27.80
N ASN A 294 25.45 7.49 -27.37
CA ASN A 294 24.97 7.00 -26.08
C ASN A 294 24.34 5.60 -26.23
N THR A 295 24.32 4.84 -25.14
CA THR A 295 23.39 3.72 -24.97
C THR A 295 22.17 4.23 -24.21
N ILE A 296 20.98 4.06 -24.76
CA ILE A 296 19.74 4.66 -24.27
C ILE A 296 18.66 3.59 -24.13
N GLY A 297 17.95 3.53 -23.01
CA GLY A 297 16.79 2.65 -22.85
C GLY A 297 15.56 3.17 -23.60
N LYS A 298 15.16 4.41 -23.29
CA LYS A 298 14.04 5.12 -23.92
C LYS A 298 14.31 6.62 -24.05
N ILE A 299 13.79 7.23 -25.12
CA ILE A 299 13.89 8.66 -25.37
C ILE A 299 12.56 9.26 -25.86
N LYS A 300 12.19 10.41 -25.30
CA LYS A 300 11.00 11.18 -25.67
C LYS A 300 11.35 12.64 -25.98
N VAL A 301 10.84 13.16 -27.11
CA VAL A 301 11.07 14.53 -27.58
C VAL A 301 9.76 15.17 -28.02
N ASN A 302 9.24 16.10 -27.21
CA ASN A 302 7.93 16.68 -27.47
C ASN A 302 7.94 18.04 -28.17
N ASN A 303 8.83 18.94 -27.75
CA ASN A 303 8.74 20.35 -28.13
C ASN A 303 10.05 20.96 -28.61
N ALA A 304 11.08 20.19 -28.99
CA ALA A 304 12.41 20.72 -29.33
C ALA A 304 12.94 20.16 -30.65
N ASN A 305 13.80 20.90 -31.36
CA ASN A 305 14.54 20.39 -32.52
C ASN A 305 15.94 19.89 -32.10
N VAL A 306 16.12 18.59 -32.01
CA VAL A 306 17.37 17.98 -31.48
C VAL A 306 18.06 17.10 -32.51
N THR A 307 19.34 16.81 -32.25
CA THR A 307 20.12 15.82 -33.01
C THR A 307 20.33 14.57 -32.17
N ILE A 308 19.78 13.44 -32.62
CA ILE A 308 19.94 12.10 -32.04
C ILE A 308 20.72 11.26 -33.04
N LYS A 309 22.00 11.01 -32.76
CA LYS A 309 22.90 10.37 -33.74
C LYS A 309 23.82 9.30 -33.17
N ASN A 310 24.05 8.22 -33.91
CA ASN A 310 25.00 7.16 -33.54
C ASN A 310 24.73 6.52 -32.15
N ASN A 311 23.50 6.58 -31.64
CA ASN A 311 23.16 5.97 -30.35
C ASN A 311 22.74 4.51 -30.53
N ILE A 312 22.90 3.71 -29.47
CA ILE A 312 22.24 2.41 -29.31
C ILE A 312 21.01 2.65 -28.43
N ILE A 313 19.84 2.71 -29.03
CA ILE A 313 18.55 2.87 -28.34
C ILE A 313 17.92 1.48 -28.23
N ASN A 314 18.01 0.88 -27.03
CA ASN A 314 17.56 -0.49 -26.79
C ASN A 314 16.72 -0.58 -25.52
N GLY A 315 15.43 -0.87 -25.67
CA GLY A 315 14.48 -0.91 -24.56
C GLY A 315 13.61 -2.15 -24.52
N ARG A 316 12.58 -2.11 -23.68
CA ARG A 316 11.57 -3.17 -23.52
C ARG A 316 10.15 -2.74 -23.89
N GLU A 317 9.92 -1.45 -24.13
CA GLU A 317 8.60 -0.93 -24.49
C GLU A 317 8.31 -1.08 -25.98
N GLU A 318 7.03 -1.13 -26.38
CA GLU A 318 6.69 -1.17 -27.81
C GLU A 318 7.17 0.09 -28.54
N ILE A 319 7.18 1.26 -27.89
CA ILE A 319 7.76 2.50 -28.42
C ILE A 319 8.88 2.99 -27.49
N ILE A 320 10.10 3.07 -28.00
CA ILE A 320 11.29 3.49 -27.24
C ILE A 320 11.89 4.82 -27.72
N LEU A 321 11.46 5.31 -28.89
CA LEU A 321 11.78 6.62 -29.41
C LEU A 321 10.48 7.32 -29.83
N ASP A 322 10.05 8.28 -29.02
CA ASP A 322 8.82 9.04 -29.21
C ASP A 322 9.15 10.50 -29.52
N VAL A 323 9.02 10.91 -30.78
CA VAL A 323 9.32 12.27 -31.26
C VAL A 323 8.07 12.87 -31.88
N THR A 324 7.41 13.73 -31.11
CA THR A 324 6.18 14.43 -31.52
C THR A 324 6.44 15.86 -32.01
N SER A 325 7.70 16.32 -31.95
CA SER A 325 8.17 17.61 -32.47
C SER A 325 8.67 17.52 -33.91
N GLU A 326 8.93 18.68 -34.52
CA GLU A 326 9.38 18.84 -35.91
C GLU A 326 10.85 19.27 -35.99
N ASN A 327 11.47 19.09 -37.16
CA ASN A 327 12.85 19.49 -37.49
C ASN A 327 13.94 18.79 -36.68
N ASN A 328 13.67 17.60 -36.17
CA ASN A 328 14.66 16.75 -35.51
C ASN A 328 15.54 16.02 -36.54
N ILE A 329 16.79 15.76 -36.15
CA ILE A 329 17.74 14.95 -36.93
C ILE A 329 17.99 13.65 -36.18
N ILE A 330 17.49 12.54 -36.72
CA ILE A 330 17.55 11.20 -36.11
C ILE A 330 18.25 10.28 -37.11
N CYS A 331 19.56 10.07 -36.94
CA CYS A 331 20.32 9.30 -37.92
C CYS A 331 21.38 8.36 -37.34
N ASN A 332 21.67 7.29 -38.08
CA ASN A 332 22.71 6.32 -37.72
C ASN A 332 22.54 5.67 -36.33
N ASN A 333 21.33 5.64 -35.78
CA ASN A 333 21.10 4.99 -34.49
C ASN A 333 20.80 3.49 -34.70
N GLN A 334 21.17 2.65 -33.73
CA GLN A 334 20.67 1.29 -33.63
C GLN A 334 19.47 1.30 -32.68
N ILE A 335 18.26 1.04 -33.19
CA ILE A 335 16.99 1.19 -32.47
C ILE A 335 16.26 -0.15 -32.44
N THR A 336 16.19 -0.77 -31.26
CA THR A 336 15.56 -2.10 -31.07
C THR A 336 14.79 -2.16 -29.77
N SER A 337 13.68 -2.90 -29.75
CA SER A 337 13.00 -3.24 -28.50
C SER A 337 12.59 -4.69 -28.54
N ARG A 338 13.17 -5.52 -27.69
CA ARG A 338 13.01 -7.00 -27.76
C ARG A 338 13.36 -7.51 -29.18
N ALA A 339 12.40 -8.08 -29.90
CA ALA A 339 12.55 -8.49 -31.30
C ALA A 339 12.03 -7.46 -32.32
N LEU A 340 11.42 -6.38 -31.85
CA LEU A 340 11.00 -5.25 -32.68
C LEU A 340 12.21 -4.39 -33.04
N TRP A 341 12.14 -3.73 -34.19
CA TRP A 341 13.25 -2.94 -34.72
C TRP A 341 12.75 -1.67 -35.39
N CYS A 342 13.57 -0.62 -35.35
CA CYS A 342 13.42 0.66 -36.02
C CYS A 342 11.95 1.08 -36.22
N ASP A 343 11.41 0.90 -37.42
CA ASP A 343 10.06 1.31 -37.82
C ASP A 343 8.93 0.83 -36.89
N ASP A 344 9.13 -0.28 -36.16
CA ASP A 344 8.14 -0.85 -35.25
C ASP A 344 8.12 -0.23 -33.86
N VAL A 345 9.18 0.51 -33.52
CA VAL A 345 9.44 0.97 -32.14
C VAL A 345 9.61 2.48 -32.02
N VAL A 346 9.30 3.20 -33.08
CA VAL A 346 9.43 4.65 -33.18
C VAL A 346 8.08 5.29 -33.45
N ASN A 347 7.82 6.40 -32.78
CA ASN A 347 6.76 7.33 -33.15
C ASN A 347 7.42 8.61 -33.65
N VAL A 348 7.56 8.77 -34.97
CA VAL A 348 8.23 9.91 -35.60
C VAL A 348 7.48 10.29 -36.87
N ASP A 349 7.04 11.54 -36.97
CA ASP A 349 6.53 12.10 -38.23
C ASP A 349 7.70 12.31 -39.20
N ARG A 350 7.82 11.44 -40.21
CA ARG A 350 8.93 11.43 -41.18
C ARG A 350 8.84 12.53 -42.23
N GLU A 351 7.68 13.16 -42.40
CA GLU A 351 7.56 14.31 -43.32
C GLU A 351 8.15 15.57 -42.69
N LYS A 352 8.19 15.61 -41.35
CA LYS A 352 8.61 16.77 -40.57
C LYS A 352 9.96 16.62 -39.89
N ASN A 353 10.57 15.45 -39.95
CA ASN A 353 11.84 15.13 -39.30
C ASN A 353 12.77 14.36 -40.24
N ILE A 354 14.08 14.54 -40.09
CA ILE A 354 15.08 13.74 -40.78
C ILE A 354 15.26 12.42 -40.02
N PHE A 355 14.84 11.31 -40.64
CA PHE A 355 14.96 9.96 -40.08
C PHE A 355 15.68 9.05 -41.07
N GLU A 356 17.01 8.95 -40.97
CA GLU A 356 17.84 8.32 -42.00
C GLU A 356 18.90 7.38 -41.42
N ASN A 357 19.20 6.29 -42.13
CA ASN A 357 20.29 5.36 -41.79
C ASN A 357 20.21 4.76 -40.37
N ASN A 358 19.03 4.74 -39.75
CA ASN A 358 18.80 4.03 -38.50
C ASN A 358 18.70 2.51 -38.78
N THR A 359 19.16 1.69 -37.85
CA THR A 359 19.30 0.24 -37.99
C THR A 359 18.68 -0.48 -36.79
N PRO A 360 18.41 -1.80 -36.88
CA PRO A 360 18.48 -2.61 -38.08
C PRO A 360 17.33 -2.26 -39.05
N ASN A 361 17.61 -2.36 -40.35
CA ASN A 361 16.57 -2.48 -41.36
C ASN A 361 16.19 -3.95 -41.39
N GLY A 362 15.10 -4.32 -40.72
CA GLY A 362 14.68 -5.71 -40.69
C GLY A 362 14.32 -6.22 -42.07
N ILE A 363 14.37 -7.54 -42.20
CA ILE A 363 14.03 -8.23 -43.45
C ILE A 363 12.67 -8.86 -43.25
N GLU A 364 11.80 -8.72 -44.25
CA GLU A 364 10.48 -9.34 -44.24
C GLU A 364 10.39 -10.48 -45.26
N PHE A 365 9.80 -11.59 -44.84
CA PHE A 365 9.50 -12.72 -45.73
C PHE A 365 8.04 -13.14 -45.59
N ASN A 366 7.39 -13.34 -46.73
CA ASN A 366 6.10 -14.03 -46.76
C ASN A 366 6.36 -15.54 -46.81
N VAL A 367 5.79 -16.24 -45.84
CA VAL A 367 5.87 -17.69 -45.69
C VAL A 367 4.48 -18.26 -45.93
N THR A 368 4.36 -19.25 -46.80
CA THR A 368 3.15 -20.07 -46.99
C THR A 368 3.44 -21.51 -46.57
N ASP A 369 2.41 -22.34 -46.49
CA ASP A 369 2.59 -23.78 -46.20
C ASP A 369 3.55 -24.47 -47.20
N THR A 370 3.53 -24.05 -48.48
CA THR A 370 4.40 -24.60 -49.53
C THR A 370 5.84 -24.09 -49.45
N THR A 371 6.07 -22.87 -48.98
CA THR A 371 7.43 -22.30 -48.83
C THR A 371 8.00 -22.48 -47.43
N TYR A 372 7.25 -23.07 -46.50
CA TYR A 372 7.64 -23.29 -45.10
C TYR A 372 9.05 -23.88 -44.96
N THR A 373 9.39 -24.87 -45.78
CA THR A 373 10.68 -25.58 -45.72
C THR A 373 11.88 -24.72 -46.07
N ASN A 374 11.69 -23.51 -46.62
CA ASN A 374 12.77 -22.54 -46.85
C ASN A 374 13.21 -21.81 -45.56
N PHE A 375 12.33 -21.80 -44.55
CA PHE A 375 12.49 -21.04 -43.31
C PHE A 375 12.60 -21.94 -42.08
N PHE A 376 11.97 -23.11 -42.13
CA PHE A 376 11.96 -24.10 -41.07
C PHE A 376 12.42 -25.46 -41.59
N ASP A 377 13.03 -26.27 -40.72
CA ASP A 377 13.39 -27.65 -41.04
C ASP A 377 12.20 -28.62 -40.84
N GLU A 378 12.42 -29.92 -41.09
CA GLU A 378 11.38 -30.96 -40.99
C GLU A 378 10.83 -31.14 -39.56
N THR A 379 11.61 -30.75 -38.55
CA THR A 379 11.21 -30.77 -37.13
C THR A 379 10.58 -29.46 -36.67
N GLY A 380 10.62 -28.44 -37.53
CA GLY A 380 10.07 -27.10 -37.31
C GLY A 380 11.03 -26.11 -36.67
N ASN A 381 12.34 -26.40 -36.60
CA ASN A 381 13.31 -25.41 -36.16
C ASN A 381 13.53 -24.35 -37.22
N VAL A 382 13.60 -23.08 -36.80
CA VAL A 382 14.01 -22.00 -37.70
C VAL A 382 15.42 -22.25 -38.25
N ARG A 383 15.59 -22.07 -39.55
CA ARG A 383 16.86 -22.32 -40.23
C ARG A 383 17.89 -21.23 -39.93
N SER A 384 19.16 -21.60 -39.99
CA SER A 384 20.29 -20.73 -39.64
C SER A 384 20.44 -19.51 -40.54
N ASN A 385 19.95 -19.58 -41.79
CA ASN A 385 19.95 -18.47 -42.76
C ASN A 385 19.01 -17.32 -42.37
N ILE A 386 18.11 -17.53 -41.40
CA ILE A 386 17.25 -16.48 -40.85
C ILE A 386 18.04 -15.68 -39.81
N THR A 387 18.19 -14.38 -40.03
CA THR A 387 18.96 -13.46 -39.16
C THR A 387 18.06 -12.82 -38.10
N ASN A 388 18.67 -12.25 -37.06
CA ASN A 388 17.92 -11.46 -36.06
C ASN A 388 17.21 -10.28 -36.71
N PHE A 389 16.11 -9.84 -36.09
CA PHE A 389 15.25 -8.76 -36.56
C PHE A 389 14.60 -9.06 -37.92
N THR A 390 14.40 -10.34 -38.22
CA THR A 390 13.59 -10.78 -39.37
C THR A 390 12.12 -10.88 -38.96
N ARG A 391 11.22 -10.42 -39.84
CA ARG A 391 9.79 -10.63 -39.76
C ARG A 391 9.35 -11.75 -40.71
N LEU A 392 8.77 -12.80 -40.17
CA LEU A 392 8.15 -13.88 -40.92
C LEU A 392 6.63 -13.64 -40.93
N ASN A 393 6.12 -13.20 -42.07
CA ASN A 393 4.69 -13.05 -42.33
C ASN A 393 4.13 -14.40 -42.76
N LEU A 394 3.41 -15.09 -41.88
CA LEU A 394 2.72 -16.33 -42.21
C LEU A 394 1.44 -15.98 -42.97
N VAL A 395 1.27 -16.51 -44.18
CA VAL A 395 0.16 -16.17 -45.08
C VAL A 395 -0.70 -17.41 -45.35
N GLY A 396 -1.97 -17.36 -44.95
CA GLY A 396 -2.95 -18.42 -45.18
C GLY A 396 -2.82 -19.63 -44.24
N THR A 397 -3.32 -20.78 -44.67
CA THR A 397 -3.42 -21.98 -43.82
C THR A 397 -2.17 -22.84 -43.86
N PHE A 398 -1.71 -23.31 -42.69
CA PHE A 398 -0.63 -24.27 -42.51
C PHE A 398 -1.16 -25.54 -41.85
N ASN A 399 -0.72 -26.71 -42.31
CA ASN A 399 -1.19 -27.99 -41.76
C ASN A 399 -0.02 -28.84 -41.27
N ASN A 400 -0.10 -29.29 -40.02
CA ASN A 400 0.89 -30.18 -39.38
C ASN A 400 2.32 -29.58 -39.40
N LYS A 401 2.43 -28.27 -39.09
CA LYS A 401 3.71 -27.54 -39.05
C LYS A 401 4.00 -27.09 -37.62
N ASN A 402 5.22 -27.33 -37.16
CA ASN A 402 5.69 -26.83 -35.86
C ASN A 402 6.59 -25.61 -36.04
N PHE A 403 6.65 -24.75 -35.03
CA PHE A 403 7.44 -23.52 -35.08
C PHE A 403 8.30 -23.46 -33.83
N THR A 404 9.58 -23.79 -33.99
CA THR A 404 10.57 -23.79 -32.91
C THR A 404 11.62 -22.73 -33.17
N ILE A 405 11.71 -21.75 -32.29
CA ILE A 405 12.64 -20.63 -32.40
C ILE A 405 13.70 -20.74 -31.29
N ASN A 406 14.96 -20.80 -31.71
CA ASN A 406 16.11 -20.99 -30.82
C ASN A 406 17.16 -19.91 -31.12
N ASN A 407 17.63 -19.19 -30.10
CA ASN A 407 18.75 -18.23 -30.20
C ASN A 407 18.60 -17.18 -31.31
N LYS A 408 17.35 -16.73 -31.56
CA LYS A 408 17.03 -15.75 -32.60
C LYS A 408 16.02 -14.72 -32.08
N ASN A 409 16.19 -13.48 -32.52
CA ASN A 409 15.26 -12.40 -32.24
C ASN A 409 14.36 -12.19 -33.46
N LEU A 410 13.10 -12.63 -33.41
CA LEU A 410 12.22 -12.67 -34.60
C LEU A 410 10.83 -12.09 -34.32
N GLN A 411 10.20 -11.61 -35.39
CA GLN A 411 8.77 -11.33 -35.41
C GLN A 411 8.06 -12.38 -36.25
N ILE A 412 6.96 -12.92 -35.74
CA ILE A 412 6.08 -13.85 -36.45
C ILE A 412 4.71 -13.20 -36.50
N ASN A 413 4.30 -12.76 -37.68
CA ASN A 413 3.05 -12.05 -37.89
C ASN A 413 2.13 -12.87 -38.79
N GLY A 414 0.86 -12.97 -38.44
CA GLY A 414 -0.15 -13.59 -39.30
C GLY A 414 -0.78 -12.61 -40.28
N ILE A 415 -0.95 -13.08 -41.51
CA ILE A 415 -1.77 -12.46 -42.56
C ILE A 415 -2.80 -13.50 -42.96
N ASP A 416 -3.99 -13.42 -42.35
CA ASP A 416 -5.05 -14.44 -42.45
C ASP A 416 -4.54 -15.86 -42.14
N ALA A 417 -3.60 -15.97 -41.19
CA ALA A 417 -2.91 -17.22 -40.92
C ALA A 417 -3.67 -18.12 -39.94
N ILE A 418 -3.90 -19.37 -40.37
CA ILE A 418 -4.53 -20.43 -39.58
C ILE A 418 -3.57 -21.61 -39.51
N LEU A 419 -3.18 -21.99 -38.30
CA LEU A 419 -2.16 -23.00 -38.04
C LEU A 419 -2.83 -24.26 -37.47
N ASN A 420 -3.12 -25.23 -38.34
CA ASN A 420 -3.77 -26.48 -37.96
C ASN A 420 -2.74 -27.52 -37.52
N ASN A 421 -2.99 -28.10 -36.36
CA ASN A 421 -2.14 -29.09 -35.70
C ASN A 421 -0.68 -28.61 -35.55
N ALA A 422 -0.52 -27.37 -35.08
CA ALA A 422 0.76 -26.70 -34.91
C ALA A 422 1.16 -26.57 -33.43
N THR A 423 2.47 -26.55 -33.18
CA THR A 423 3.06 -26.24 -31.86
C THR A 423 4.00 -25.04 -31.99
N PHE A 424 4.00 -24.13 -31.01
CA PHE A 424 5.03 -23.10 -30.89
C PHE A 424 5.94 -23.37 -29.69
N ILE A 425 7.24 -23.33 -29.94
CA ILE A 425 8.26 -23.46 -28.91
C ILE A 425 9.26 -22.32 -29.08
N ILE A 426 9.44 -21.52 -28.04
CA ILE A 426 10.43 -20.46 -28.00
C ILE A 426 11.41 -20.82 -26.90
N ASP A 427 12.67 -21.07 -27.25
CA ASP A 427 13.63 -21.66 -26.32
C ASP A 427 15.02 -21.01 -26.41
N ASN A 428 15.88 -21.34 -25.47
CA ASN A 428 17.22 -20.81 -25.32
C ASN A 428 17.23 -19.27 -25.21
N GLN A 429 18.11 -18.57 -25.93
CA GLN A 429 18.21 -17.10 -25.90
C GLN A 429 17.34 -16.44 -26.98
N ALA A 430 16.23 -17.07 -27.38
CA ALA A 430 15.32 -16.47 -28.36
C ALA A 430 14.50 -15.33 -27.72
N VAL A 431 14.15 -14.33 -28.54
CA VAL A 431 13.21 -13.27 -28.19
C VAL A 431 12.24 -13.14 -29.36
N VAL A 432 10.96 -13.38 -29.14
CA VAL A 432 10.00 -13.49 -30.23
C VAL A 432 8.76 -12.65 -29.95
N VAL A 433 8.32 -11.95 -30.99
CA VAL A 433 7.03 -11.26 -31.03
C VAL A 433 6.11 -12.08 -31.92
N ILE A 434 5.03 -12.64 -31.37
CA ILE A 434 4.01 -13.40 -32.11
C ILE A 434 2.73 -12.56 -32.16
N SER A 435 2.18 -12.35 -33.36
CA SER A 435 1.00 -11.51 -33.54
C SER A 435 0.03 -12.04 -34.61
N ASN A 436 -1.27 -11.81 -34.40
CA ASN A 436 -2.34 -11.97 -35.40
C ASN A 436 -2.50 -13.39 -35.98
N LEU A 437 -2.41 -14.44 -35.15
CA LEU A 437 -2.53 -15.83 -35.59
C LEU A 437 -3.77 -16.53 -35.00
N THR A 438 -4.37 -17.43 -35.78
CA THR A 438 -5.24 -18.48 -35.26
C THR A 438 -4.47 -19.79 -35.19
N ILE A 439 -4.39 -20.40 -34.01
CA ILE A 439 -3.74 -21.68 -33.76
C ILE A 439 -4.81 -22.70 -33.39
N ASN A 440 -4.99 -23.72 -34.22
CA ASN A 440 -5.90 -24.84 -33.98
C ASN A 440 -5.06 -26.09 -33.73
N SER A 441 -4.74 -26.39 -32.48
CA SER A 441 -3.81 -27.47 -32.13
C SER A 441 -4.51 -28.64 -31.44
N GLU A 442 -4.25 -29.84 -31.93
CA GLU A 442 -4.60 -31.10 -31.24
C GLU A 442 -3.32 -31.83 -30.77
N ASN A 443 -2.17 -31.15 -30.83
CA ASN A 443 -0.91 -31.67 -30.30
C ASN A 443 -0.90 -31.61 -28.78
N SER A 444 -0.08 -32.44 -28.15
CA SER A 444 0.10 -32.44 -26.68
C SER A 444 0.81 -31.19 -26.13
N LYS A 445 1.09 -30.20 -26.97
CA LYS A 445 1.85 -28.98 -26.68
C LYS A 445 1.16 -27.82 -27.39
N GLY A 446 0.73 -26.81 -26.65
CA GLY A 446 0.22 -25.56 -27.21
C GLY A 446 1.35 -24.61 -27.58
N ILE A 447 1.57 -23.59 -26.74
CA ILE A 447 2.69 -22.65 -26.84
C ILE A 447 3.59 -22.80 -25.61
N ILE A 448 4.89 -22.92 -25.83
CA ILE A 448 5.90 -23.04 -24.78
C ILE A 448 6.89 -21.88 -24.90
N ILE A 449 7.06 -21.14 -23.80
CA ILE A 449 7.95 -19.99 -23.69
C ILE A 449 9.01 -20.29 -22.63
N ASN A 450 10.18 -20.71 -23.11
CA ASN A 450 11.36 -21.06 -22.33
C ASN A 450 12.50 -20.05 -22.52
N SER A 451 12.17 -18.79 -22.81
CA SER A 451 13.13 -17.69 -22.96
C SER A 451 12.53 -16.37 -22.48
N ASN A 452 13.37 -15.37 -22.23
CA ASN A 452 12.96 -14.08 -21.65
C ASN A 452 12.38 -13.12 -22.70
N ASP A 453 11.68 -12.08 -22.23
CA ASP A 453 11.37 -10.86 -23.01
C ASP A 453 10.48 -11.08 -24.26
N ASN A 454 9.67 -12.14 -24.28
CA ASN A 454 8.77 -12.48 -25.39
C ASN A 454 7.47 -11.66 -25.39
N ILE A 455 6.85 -11.49 -26.56
CA ILE A 455 5.54 -10.83 -26.74
C ILE A 455 4.59 -11.77 -27.49
N LEU A 456 3.40 -12.00 -26.94
CA LEU A 456 2.30 -12.66 -27.64
C LEU A 456 1.07 -11.73 -27.64
N ARG A 457 0.52 -11.43 -28.82
CA ARG A 457 -0.66 -10.57 -28.92
C ARG A 457 -1.62 -10.92 -30.04
N ASN A 458 -2.91 -10.60 -29.86
CA ASN A 458 -3.95 -10.78 -30.87
C ASN A 458 -3.99 -12.22 -31.42
N LEU A 459 -4.03 -13.21 -30.52
CA LEU A 459 -4.02 -14.63 -30.89
C LEU A 459 -5.37 -15.28 -30.55
N THR A 460 -5.82 -16.18 -31.42
CA THR A 460 -6.90 -17.14 -31.11
C THR A 460 -6.31 -18.53 -31.03
N ILE A 461 -6.42 -19.18 -29.88
CA ILE A 461 -5.85 -20.51 -29.62
C ILE A 461 -6.98 -21.49 -29.30
N ILE A 462 -7.23 -22.42 -30.21
CA ILE A 462 -8.13 -23.56 -30.03
C ILE A 462 -7.26 -24.77 -29.73
N HIS A 463 -7.37 -25.32 -28.51
CA HIS A 463 -6.53 -26.43 -28.07
C HIS A 463 -7.31 -27.41 -27.19
N ASN A 464 -7.90 -28.45 -27.80
CA ASN A 464 -8.87 -29.34 -27.13
C ASN A 464 -8.21 -30.48 -26.35
N THR A 465 -6.97 -30.83 -26.68
CA THR A 465 -6.18 -31.86 -25.97
C THR A 465 -6.03 -31.51 -24.47
N PRO A 466 -6.17 -32.48 -23.54
CA PRO A 466 -6.10 -32.23 -22.09
C PRO A 466 -4.66 -32.02 -21.59
N THR A 467 -3.96 -31.06 -22.18
CA THR A 467 -2.62 -30.57 -21.78
C THR A 467 -2.61 -29.05 -21.71
N SER A 468 -1.57 -28.47 -21.11
CA SER A 468 -1.42 -27.01 -20.99
C SER A 468 -1.40 -26.32 -22.34
N THR A 469 -2.17 -25.23 -22.45
CA THR A 469 -2.23 -24.43 -23.67
C THR A 469 -1.07 -23.46 -23.75
N LEU A 470 -0.67 -22.87 -22.62
CA LEU A 470 0.44 -21.94 -22.54
C LEU A 470 1.32 -22.27 -21.33
N ILE A 471 2.62 -22.40 -21.56
CA ILE A 471 3.63 -22.62 -20.53
C ILE A 471 4.63 -21.48 -20.59
N ILE A 472 4.79 -20.75 -19.47
CA ILE A 472 5.68 -19.61 -19.33
C ILE A 472 6.70 -19.91 -18.24
N SER A 473 7.91 -20.24 -18.65
CA SER A 473 8.99 -20.71 -17.77
C SER A 473 10.16 -19.74 -17.68
N ASN A 474 10.10 -18.59 -18.35
CA ASN A 474 11.12 -17.55 -18.29
C ASN A 474 10.52 -16.13 -18.26
N ASP A 475 11.34 -15.18 -17.82
CA ASP A 475 10.89 -13.92 -17.23
C ASP A 475 10.50 -12.86 -18.28
N SER A 476 9.77 -11.84 -17.85
CA SER A 476 9.49 -10.62 -18.65
C SER A 476 8.68 -10.85 -19.93
N THR A 477 7.84 -11.89 -19.95
CA THR A 477 6.91 -12.15 -21.06
C THR A 477 5.69 -11.22 -20.98
N PHE A 478 5.34 -10.59 -22.09
CA PHE A 478 4.16 -9.74 -22.24
C PHE A 478 3.10 -10.44 -23.11
N ILE A 479 1.88 -10.57 -22.58
CA ILE A 479 0.79 -11.27 -23.26
C ILE A 479 -0.46 -10.42 -23.23
N LYS A 480 -1.04 -10.17 -24.41
CA LYS A 480 -2.20 -9.27 -24.53
C LYS A 480 -3.22 -9.71 -25.59
N ASN A 481 -4.51 -9.48 -25.36
CA ASN A 481 -5.57 -9.72 -26.36
C ASN A 481 -5.54 -11.16 -26.93
N ILE A 482 -5.62 -12.17 -26.06
CA ILE A 482 -5.63 -13.57 -26.49
C ILE A 482 -6.96 -14.24 -26.16
N GLN A 483 -7.54 -14.91 -27.16
CA GLN A 483 -8.68 -15.80 -26.98
C GLN A 483 -8.20 -17.25 -26.88
N ILE A 484 -8.54 -17.95 -25.80
CA ILE A 484 -8.28 -19.39 -25.62
C ILE A 484 -9.62 -20.14 -25.56
N ILE A 485 -9.78 -21.14 -26.43
CA ILE A 485 -10.97 -22.00 -26.47
C ILE A 485 -10.54 -23.45 -26.28
N LYS A 486 -11.17 -24.14 -25.33
CA LYS A 486 -10.81 -25.52 -24.98
C LYS A 486 -12.05 -26.36 -24.69
N ASN A 487 -12.36 -27.31 -25.59
CA ASN A 487 -13.44 -28.28 -25.44
C ASN A 487 -12.85 -29.67 -25.19
N ILE A 488 -12.74 -30.08 -23.92
CA ILE A 488 -12.03 -31.31 -23.53
C ILE A 488 -13.00 -32.49 -23.53
N THR A 489 -12.73 -33.49 -24.37
CA THR A 489 -13.54 -34.70 -24.55
C THR A 489 -12.89 -35.96 -24.00
N THR A 490 -11.72 -35.85 -23.36
CA THR A 490 -10.99 -36.98 -22.77
C THR A 490 -10.49 -36.64 -21.37
N ASN A 491 -10.35 -37.64 -20.51
CA ASN A 491 -9.88 -37.46 -19.13
C ASN A 491 -8.40 -37.89 -18.97
N THR A 492 -7.71 -37.33 -17.98
CA THR A 492 -6.36 -37.71 -17.55
C THR A 492 -6.32 -37.94 -16.04
N ASN A 493 -5.30 -38.64 -15.54
CA ASN A 493 -5.16 -38.89 -14.10
C ASN A 493 -4.72 -37.65 -13.30
N ASP A 494 -4.12 -36.66 -13.96
CA ASP A 494 -3.59 -35.46 -13.33
C ASP A 494 -4.57 -34.28 -13.41
N ASN A 495 -4.35 -33.29 -12.54
CA ASN A 495 -4.97 -31.98 -12.68
C ASN A 495 -4.45 -31.26 -13.92
N LEU A 496 -5.27 -30.39 -14.51
CA LEU A 496 -4.93 -29.68 -15.72
C LEU A 496 -4.77 -28.19 -15.46
N GLU A 497 -3.68 -27.61 -15.95
CA GLU A 497 -3.37 -26.18 -15.86
C GLU A 497 -3.33 -25.60 -17.27
N ILE A 498 -4.25 -24.69 -17.59
CA ILE A 498 -4.40 -24.15 -18.94
C ILE A 498 -3.26 -23.20 -19.27
N ILE A 499 -3.00 -22.26 -18.36
CA ILE A 499 -1.85 -21.36 -18.39
C ILE A 499 -1.01 -21.66 -17.15
N ASN A 500 0.24 -22.07 -17.35
CA ASN A 500 1.18 -22.38 -16.28
C ASN A 500 2.34 -21.37 -16.29
N ILE A 501 2.52 -20.66 -15.17
CA ILE A 501 3.48 -19.58 -14.99
C ILE A 501 4.40 -19.95 -13.84
N THR A 502 5.68 -20.10 -14.17
CA THR A 502 6.76 -20.51 -13.25
C THR A 502 7.94 -19.54 -13.27
N SER A 503 7.70 -18.32 -13.76
CA SER A 503 8.70 -17.29 -14.05
C SER A 503 8.20 -15.91 -13.69
N ASN A 504 9.15 -14.98 -13.50
CA ASN A 504 8.94 -13.69 -12.86
C ASN A 504 8.63 -12.58 -13.86
N SER A 505 8.08 -11.49 -13.34
CA SER A 505 7.97 -10.21 -14.08
C SER A 505 7.15 -10.31 -15.38
N ASN A 506 6.19 -11.24 -15.45
CA ASN A 506 5.31 -11.37 -16.61
C ASN A 506 4.08 -10.47 -16.46
N GLU A 507 3.65 -9.91 -17.58
CA GLU A 507 2.46 -9.06 -17.65
C GLU A 507 1.47 -9.68 -18.64
N ILE A 508 0.29 -10.06 -18.14
CA ILE A 508 -0.74 -10.76 -18.90
C ILE A 508 -2.04 -9.99 -18.76
N SER A 509 -2.57 -9.51 -19.87
CA SER A 509 -3.76 -8.66 -19.90
C SER A 509 -4.73 -9.02 -21.02
N ASP A 510 -6.02 -8.72 -20.83
CA ASP A 510 -7.04 -8.81 -21.89
C ASP A 510 -7.19 -10.22 -22.48
N LEU A 511 -7.16 -11.26 -21.63
CA LEU A 511 -7.39 -12.64 -22.06
C LEU A 511 -8.87 -13.00 -22.02
N ASN A 512 -9.35 -13.77 -23.00
CA ASN A 512 -10.67 -14.39 -22.98
C ASN A 512 -10.54 -15.91 -23.06
N ILE A 513 -10.76 -16.59 -21.94
CA ILE A 513 -10.54 -18.03 -21.78
C ILE A 513 -11.90 -18.71 -21.65
N THR A 514 -12.22 -19.63 -22.55
CA THR A 514 -13.43 -20.47 -22.51
C THR A 514 -13.05 -21.95 -22.42
N ILE A 515 -13.45 -22.61 -21.33
CA ILE A 515 -13.15 -24.02 -21.06
C ILE A 515 -14.46 -24.79 -20.86
N LYS A 516 -14.65 -25.88 -21.60
CA LYS A 516 -15.82 -26.77 -21.48
C LYS A 516 -15.38 -28.23 -21.39
N SER A 517 -15.92 -28.97 -20.43
CA SER A 517 -15.75 -30.42 -20.33
C SER A 517 -16.81 -31.05 -19.43
N ASP A 518 -17.44 -32.13 -19.89
CA ASP A 518 -18.34 -32.98 -19.10
C ASP A 518 -17.68 -34.28 -18.62
N VAL A 519 -16.49 -34.59 -19.13
CA VAL A 519 -15.79 -35.86 -18.85
C VAL A 519 -14.54 -35.70 -17.98
N PHE A 520 -13.95 -34.51 -17.88
CA PHE A 520 -12.71 -34.32 -17.12
C PHE A 520 -13.01 -34.27 -15.62
N THR A 521 -12.58 -35.30 -14.88
CA THR A 521 -12.98 -35.50 -13.48
C THR A 521 -12.08 -34.80 -12.48
N ASN A 522 -10.82 -34.57 -12.84
CA ASN A 522 -9.84 -33.88 -12.02
C ASN A 522 -10.03 -32.36 -12.09
N ASN A 523 -9.28 -31.61 -11.28
CA ASN A 523 -9.41 -30.15 -11.26
C ASN A 523 -8.79 -29.53 -12.51
N ILE A 524 -9.52 -28.61 -13.16
CA ILE A 524 -8.98 -27.74 -14.21
C ILE A 524 -8.74 -26.36 -13.60
N THR A 525 -7.54 -25.82 -13.80
CA THR A 525 -7.13 -24.49 -13.36
C THR A 525 -6.87 -23.59 -14.58
N ALA A 526 -7.53 -22.44 -14.68
CA ALA A 526 -7.30 -21.54 -15.82
C ALA A 526 -5.92 -20.88 -15.74
N PHE A 527 -5.59 -20.24 -14.61
CA PHE A 527 -4.25 -19.70 -14.33
C PHE A 527 -3.59 -20.39 -13.14
N SER A 528 -2.37 -20.88 -13.35
CA SER A 528 -1.53 -21.49 -12.32
C SER A 528 -0.23 -20.70 -12.22
N ILE A 529 -0.03 -19.99 -11.11
CA ILE A 529 1.12 -19.12 -10.84
C ILE A 529 1.87 -19.69 -9.64
N LYS A 530 3.11 -20.14 -9.84
CA LYS A 530 3.83 -20.92 -8.83
C LYS A 530 5.29 -20.55 -8.73
N ASN A 531 5.78 -20.43 -7.49
CA ASN A 531 7.19 -20.24 -7.15
C ASN A 531 7.84 -19.06 -7.89
N THR A 532 7.15 -17.92 -7.94
CA THR A 532 7.52 -16.80 -8.81
C THR A 532 7.18 -15.45 -8.19
N ASN A 533 7.75 -14.36 -8.72
CA ASN A 533 7.46 -13.01 -8.23
C ASN A 533 7.14 -12.00 -9.35
N ASN A 534 6.53 -10.88 -8.98
CA ASN A 534 6.31 -9.70 -9.84
C ASN A 534 5.41 -9.97 -11.06
N ASN A 535 4.41 -10.84 -10.97
CA ASN A 535 3.54 -11.15 -12.11
C ASN A 535 2.21 -10.41 -12.00
N GLN A 536 1.72 -9.94 -13.16
CA GLN A 536 0.45 -9.22 -13.27
C GLN A 536 -0.51 -9.98 -14.19
N ILE A 537 -1.72 -10.27 -13.69
CA ILE A 537 -2.84 -10.83 -14.46
C ILE A 537 -4.01 -9.88 -14.37
N ASN A 538 -4.26 -9.16 -15.45
CA ASN A 538 -5.21 -8.06 -15.47
C ASN A 538 -6.29 -8.23 -16.54
N SER A 539 -7.48 -7.68 -16.30
CA SER A 539 -8.55 -7.52 -17.31
C SER A 539 -8.93 -8.81 -18.06
N SER A 540 -8.80 -9.97 -17.41
CA SER A 540 -9.02 -11.27 -18.05
C SER A 540 -10.40 -11.83 -17.76
N ASN A 541 -11.07 -12.32 -18.79
CA ASN A 541 -12.37 -12.99 -18.76
C ASN A 541 -12.18 -14.51 -18.78
N ILE A 542 -12.58 -15.20 -17.73
CA ILE A 542 -12.44 -16.65 -17.57
C ILE A 542 -13.82 -17.29 -17.45
N SER A 543 -14.23 -18.06 -18.45
CA SER A 543 -15.49 -18.81 -18.48
C SER A 543 -15.23 -20.32 -18.44
N MET A 544 -15.78 -21.01 -17.44
CA MET A 544 -15.58 -22.44 -17.23
C MET A 544 -16.90 -23.17 -17.04
N ASN A 545 -17.12 -24.25 -17.80
CA ASN A 545 -18.21 -25.20 -17.58
C ASN A 545 -17.63 -26.63 -17.49
N VAL A 546 -17.30 -27.06 -16.28
CA VAL A 546 -16.51 -28.29 -16.02
C VAL A 546 -16.98 -29.03 -14.76
N LEU A 547 -16.47 -30.24 -14.47
CA LEU A 547 -16.84 -30.94 -13.22
C LEU A 547 -16.22 -30.29 -11.97
N ARG A 548 -14.91 -29.98 -12.03
CA ARG A 548 -14.14 -29.32 -10.96
C ARG A 548 -13.28 -28.20 -11.53
N ALA A 549 -13.42 -26.99 -10.97
CA ALA A 549 -12.79 -25.79 -11.51
C ALA A 549 -12.04 -24.99 -10.44
N THR A 550 -10.89 -24.44 -10.84
CA THR A 550 -10.22 -23.32 -10.18
C THR A 550 -10.00 -22.21 -11.21
N GLY A 551 -10.44 -20.99 -10.92
CA GLY A 551 -10.19 -19.85 -11.81
C GLY A 551 -8.70 -19.50 -11.83
N ILE A 552 -8.21 -18.96 -10.70
CA ILE A 552 -6.83 -18.53 -10.55
C ILE A 552 -6.23 -19.16 -9.30
N MET A 553 -5.02 -19.71 -9.42
CA MET A 553 -4.25 -20.25 -8.31
C MET A 553 -2.88 -19.58 -8.25
N VAL A 554 -2.54 -19.04 -7.09
CA VAL A 554 -1.24 -18.47 -6.73
C VAL A 554 -0.63 -19.30 -5.60
N LYS A 555 0.60 -19.77 -5.79
CA LYS A 555 1.30 -20.58 -4.78
C LYS A 555 2.75 -20.18 -4.62
N ASN A 556 3.21 -19.99 -3.38
CA ASN A 556 4.60 -19.65 -3.06
C ASN A 556 5.15 -18.49 -3.91
N SER A 557 4.38 -17.42 -4.08
CA SER A 557 4.67 -16.36 -5.04
C SER A 557 4.47 -14.99 -4.42
N SER A 558 5.35 -14.02 -4.72
CA SER A 558 5.29 -12.68 -4.12
C SER A 558 5.11 -11.56 -5.14
N ASN A 559 4.56 -10.43 -4.71
CA ASN A 559 4.29 -9.29 -5.59
C ASN A 559 3.45 -9.69 -6.82
N ILE A 560 2.24 -10.19 -6.56
CA ILE A 560 1.33 -10.68 -7.60
C ILE A 560 0.13 -9.75 -7.69
N GLU A 561 -0.15 -9.23 -8.88
CA GLU A 561 -1.31 -8.38 -9.12
C GLU A 561 -2.37 -9.16 -9.88
N LEU A 562 -3.56 -9.26 -9.30
CA LEU A 562 -4.74 -9.87 -9.91
C LEU A 562 -5.84 -8.82 -9.97
N ASN A 563 -5.92 -8.03 -11.04
CA ASN A 563 -6.84 -6.88 -11.08
C ASN A 563 -7.83 -6.94 -12.25
N TYR A 564 -9.06 -6.47 -12.04
CA TYR A 564 -10.09 -6.36 -13.08
C TYR A 564 -10.43 -7.69 -13.77
N ASN A 565 -10.29 -8.83 -13.10
CA ASN A 565 -10.58 -10.13 -13.71
C ASN A 565 -12.04 -10.56 -13.48
N ASP A 566 -12.66 -11.06 -14.53
CA ASP A 566 -14.03 -11.61 -14.53
C ASP A 566 -13.97 -13.14 -14.57
N LEU A 567 -14.50 -13.81 -13.54
CA LEU A 567 -14.50 -15.26 -13.40
C LEU A 567 -15.94 -15.78 -13.40
N PHE A 568 -16.36 -16.41 -14.50
CA PHE A 568 -17.66 -17.07 -14.67
C PHE A 568 -17.51 -18.60 -14.63
N ILE A 569 -17.68 -19.19 -13.45
CA ILE A 569 -17.41 -20.63 -13.25
C ILE A 569 -18.71 -21.37 -12.93
N ASN A 570 -19.12 -22.26 -13.82
CA ASN A 570 -20.18 -23.23 -13.58
C ASN A 570 -19.59 -24.63 -13.44
N SER A 571 -19.77 -25.25 -12.26
CA SER A 571 -19.24 -26.59 -11.99
C SER A 571 -20.33 -27.58 -11.55
N GLN A 572 -20.11 -28.87 -11.77
CA GLN A 572 -21.03 -29.88 -11.27
C GLN A 572 -20.67 -30.36 -9.85
N ILE A 573 -19.40 -30.34 -9.47
CA ILE A 573 -18.93 -30.88 -8.18
C ILE A 573 -18.32 -29.81 -7.31
N GLU A 574 -17.38 -29.05 -7.85
CA GLU A 574 -16.61 -28.09 -7.06
C GLU A 574 -16.14 -26.91 -7.91
N SER A 575 -16.31 -25.69 -7.41
CA SER A 575 -15.72 -24.48 -7.99
C SER A 575 -14.95 -23.67 -6.96
N LYS A 576 -13.79 -23.15 -7.38
CA LYS A 576 -12.94 -22.24 -6.61
C LYS A 576 -12.64 -21.03 -7.49
N GLY A 577 -12.90 -19.82 -6.97
CA GLY A 577 -12.59 -18.58 -7.69
C GLY A 577 -11.09 -18.33 -7.73
N ILE A 578 -10.55 -17.80 -6.63
CA ILE A 578 -9.13 -17.46 -6.48
C ILE A 578 -8.54 -18.18 -5.26
N ILE A 579 -7.39 -18.82 -5.42
CA ILE A 579 -6.65 -19.49 -4.34
C ILE A 579 -5.28 -18.85 -4.20
N ILE A 580 -4.93 -18.43 -2.99
CA ILE A 580 -3.60 -17.94 -2.61
C ILE A 580 -3.08 -18.86 -1.50
N SER A 581 -1.94 -19.51 -1.76
CA SER A 581 -1.46 -20.56 -0.86
C SER A 581 0.05 -20.62 -0.67
N GLY A 582 0.47 -21.04 0.52
CA GLY A 582 1.89 -21.18 0.83
C GLY A 582 2.55 -19.83 1.09
N ASN A 583 3.83 -19.72 0.73
CA ASN A 583 4.66 -18.55 1.00
C ASN A 583 4.40 -17.43 0.00
N CYS A 584 3.22 -16.83 0.04
CA CYS A 584 2.86 -15.66 -0.76
C CYS A 584 2.96 -14.37 0.07
N ASN A 585 3.43 -13.28 -0.55
CA ASN A 585 3.46 -11.93 0.02
C ASN A 585 3.13 -10.89 -1.05
N GLU A 586 2.71 -9.69 -0.63
CA GLU A 586 2.49 -8.55 -1.54
C GLU A 586 1.54 -8.89 -2.70
N THR A 587 0.49 -9.67 -2.43
CA THR A 587 -0.51 -9.97 -3.46
C THR A 587 -1.63 -8.93 -3.43
N SER A 588 -1.90 -8.31 -4.57
CA SER A 588 -3.03 -7.40 -4.77
C SER A 588 -4.18 -8.09 -5.50
N LEU A 589 -5.41 -7.88 -5.01
CA LEU A 589 -6.66 -8.33 -5.60
C LEU A 589 -7.61 -7.13 -5.68
N GLU A 590 -7.70 -6.49 -6.84
CA GLU A 590 -8.51 -5.28 -7.01
C GLU A 590 -9.54 -5.44 -8.12
N ASP A 591 -10.77 -4.99 -7.85
CA ASP A 591 -11.84 -4.91 -8.86
C ASP A 591 -12.15 -6.23 -9.60
N ASN A 592 -11.92 -7.40 -8.97
CA ASN A 592 -12.28 -8.68 -9.58
C ASN A 592 -13.75 -9.04 -9.34
N ASN A 593 -14.40 -9.63 -10.33
CA ASN A 593 -15.79 -10.07 -10.26
C ASN A 593 -15.89 -11.59 -10.47
N LEU A 594 -16.37 -12.28 -9.44
CA LEU A 594 -16.45 -13.73 -9.37
C LEU A 594 -17.92 -14.14 -9.36
N GLU A 595 -18.41 -14.74 -10.44
CA GLU A 595 -19.73 -15.40 -10.51
C GLU A 595 -19.55 -16.93 -10.54
N LEU A 596 -19.79 -17.56 -9.40
CA LEU A 596 -19.47 -18.96 -9.17
C LEU A 596 -20.72 -19.79 -8.89
N LYS A 597 -20.84 -20.94 -9.57
CA LYS A 597 -21.96 -21.88 -9.43
C LYS A 597 -21.43 -23.30 -9.28
N SER A 598 -22.01 -24.06 -8.35
CA SER A 598 -21.76 -25.50 -8.23
C SER A 598 -22.99 -26.24 -7.73
N LEU A 599 -23.19 -27.50 -8.16
CA LEU A 599 -24.26 -28.33 -7.58
C LEU A 599 -23.92 -28.86 -6.19
N ASN A 600 -22.65 -28.80 -5.75
CA ASN A 600 -22.24 -29.33 -4.46
C ASN A 600 -21.44 -28.33 -3.60
N GLN A 601 -20.28 -27.86 -4.04
CA GLN A 601 -19.43 -27.03 -3.19
C GLN A 601 -18.75 -25.89 -3.95
N THR A 602 -18.80 -24.67 -3.41
CA THR A 602 -18.16 -23.50 -4.02
C THR A 602 -17.38 -22.68 -3.01
N TYR A 603 -16.23 -22.18 -3.42
CA TYR A 603 -15.39 -21.26 -2.67
C TYR A 603 -15.08 -20.01 -3.51
N GLY A 604 -15.30 -18.82 -2.95
CA GLY A 604 -14.94 -17.56 -3.60
C GLY A 604 -13.43 -17.35 -3.65
N ILE A 605 -12.88 -16.83 -2.55
CA ILE A 605 -11.45 -16.56 -2.40
C ILE A 605 -10.90 -17.31 -1.18
N ILE A 606 -9.74 -17.96 -1.34
CA ILE A 606 -9.10 -18.75 -0.28
C ILE A 606 -7.66 -18.27 -0.07
N PHE A 607 -7.33 -17.88 1.16
CA PHE A 607 -5.97 -17.72 1.66
C PHE A 607 -5.67 -18.87 2.63
N THR A 608 -4.64 -19.68 2.35
CA THR A 608 -4.34 -20.88 3.16
C THR A 608 -2.85 -21.23 3.19
N ASN A 609 -2.39 -21.88 4.27
CA ASN A 609 -1.00 -22.32 4.45
C ASN A 609 0.04 -21.18 4.36
N ILE A 610 -0.34 -19.97 4.75
CA ILE A 610 0.52 -18.80 4.69
C ILE A 610 1.34 -18.71 5.99
N THR A 611 2.68 -18.83 5.88
CA THR A 611 3.58 -18.98 7.04
C THR A 611 4.54 -17.82 7.29
N ILE A 612 4.57 -16.81 6.41
CA ILE A 612 5.55 -15.71 6.46
C ILE A 612 5.11 -14.59 7.40
N ASP A 613 6.04 -14.05 8.21
CA ASP A 613 5.78 -12.90 9.09
C ASP A 613 5.62 -11.56 8.36
N ASN A 614 4.72 -10.67 8.82
CA ASN A 614 4.50 -9.30 8.30
C ASN A 614 4.05 -9.19 6.82
N LEU A 615 2.99 -9.92 6.48
CA LEU A 615 2.46 -9.92 5.11
C LEU A 615 1.61 -8.70 4.80
N THR A 616 1.81 -8.15 3.61
CA THR A 616 0.94 -7.10 3.05
C THR A 616 0.09 -7.71 1.94
N TYR A 617 -1.22 -7.72 2.12
CA TYR A 617 -2.19 -8.09 1.09
C TYR A 617 -3.11 -6.91 0.85
N LYS A 618 -3.32 -6.55 -0.41
CA LYS A 618 -4.27 -5.51 -0.78
C LYS A 618 -5.49 -6.17 -1.42
N MET A 619 -6.67 -5.90 -0.87
CA MET A 619 -7.93 -6.43 -1.42
C MET A 619 -9.02 -5.35 -1.40
N SER A 620 -9.37 -4.84 -2.59
CA SER A 620 -10.36 -3.75 -2.71
C SER A 620 -11.34 -3.98 -3.86
N SER A 621 -12.58 -3.53 -3.66
CA SER A 621 -13.64 -3.50 -4.70
C SER A 621 -13.97 -4.83 -5.40
N ASN A 622 -13.63 -5.98 -4.82
CA ASN A 622 -13.96 -7.28 -5.42
C ASN A 622 -15.44 -7.62 -5.17
N ILE A 623 -16.09 -8.24 -6.16
CA ILE A 623 -17.46 -8.74 -6.09
C ILE A 623 -17.44 -10.26 -6.15
N ILE A 624 -18.04 -10.92 -5.14
CA ILE A 624 -18.08 -12.38 -5.04
C ILE A 624 -19.55 -12.82 -4.96
N ASN A 625 -20.05 -13.44 -6.02
CA ASN A 625 -21.41 -13.95 -6.14
C ASN A 625 -21.39 -15.48 -6.25
N ILE A 626 -22.02 -16.17 -5.30
CA ILE A 626 -22.00 -17.64 -5.24
C ILE A 626 -23.42 -18.21 -5.20
N ASN A 627 -23.70 -19.20 -6.04
CA ASN A 627 -24.90 -20.05 -5.93
C ASN A 627 -24.50 -21.54 -5.86
N SER A 628 -24.70 -22.18 -4.72
CA SER A 628 -24.22 -23.55 -4.50
C SER A 628 -24.99 -24.30 -3.43
N LYS A 629 -24.83 -25.63 -3.34
CA LYS A 629 -25.38 -26.40 -2.21
C LYS A 629 -24.67 -26.05 -0.91
N LYS A 630 -23.33 -26.04 -0.93
CA LYS A 630 -22.45 -25.56 0.12
C LYS A 630 -21.59 -24.44 -0.42
N ALA A 631 -21.47 -23.34 0.32
CA ALA A 631 -20.77 -22.16 -0.16
C ALA A 631 -19.93 -21.48 0.93
N VAL A 632 -18.71 -21.10 0.55
CA VAL A 632 -17.86 -20.22 1.36
C VAL A 632 -17.40 -19.02 0.51
N GLY A 633 -17.66 -17.79 0.96
CA GLY A 633 -17.28 -16.59 0.22
C GLY A 633 -15.78 -16.32 0.28
N LEU A 634 -15.26 -16.15 1.50
CA LEU A 634 -13.86 -15.83 1.76
C LEU A 634 -13.33 -16.67 2.92
N ILE A 635 -12.17 -17.29 2.71
CA ILE A 635 -11.39 -17.96 3.77
C ILE A 635 -10.08 -17.22 3.95
N MET A 636 -9.79 -16.81 5.18
CA MET A 636 -8.52 -16.24 5.58
C MET A 636 -7.94 -17.06 6.72
N ASP A 637 -7.15 -18.07 6.34
CA ASP A 637 -6.37 -18.86 7.27
C ASP A 637 -4.94 -18.32 7.37
N LEU A 638 -4.76 -17.32 8.25
CA LEU A 638 -3.53 -16.52 8.42
C LEU A 638 -3.04 -16.64 9.87
N LYS A 639 -1.79 -17.08 10.09
CA LYS A 639 -1.18 -17.16 11.43
C LYS A 639 -0.46 -15.85 11.78
N ASN A 640 -0.92 -15.04 12.75
CA ASN A 640 -0.18 -13.91 13.37
C ASN A 640 0.06 -12.59 12.58
N TYR A 641 -0.90 -11.96 11.85
CA TYR A 641 -0.56 -10.78 10.99
C TYR A 641 -1.43 -9.51 11.03
N ASN A 642 -0.81 -8.42 10.53
CA ASN A 642 -1.37 -7.12 10.17
C ASN A 642 -1.85 -7.14 8.70
N PHE A 643 -3.13 -7.43 8.44
CA PHE A 643 -3.72 -7.24 7.11
C PHE A 643 -4.04 -5.74 6.91
N ILE A 644 -3.31 -5.07 6.02
CA ILE A 644 -3.53 -3.65 5.69
C ILE A 644 -4.48 -3.58 4.48
N GLN A 645 -5.76 -3.34 4.72
CA GLN A 645 -6.68 -2.95 3.65
C GLN A 645 -6.61 -1.43 3.47
N GLU A 646 -6.14 -0.98 2.32
CA GLU A 646 -6.25 0.41 1.90
C GLU A 646 -7.52 0.60 1.07
N GLY A 647 -8.50 1.36 1.57
CA GLY A 647 -9.58 1.97 0.78
C GLY A 647 -10.62 1.02 0.12
N TYR A 648 -11.91 1.32 0.33
CA TYR A 648 -13.06 0.83 -0.45
C TYR A 648 -13.49 -0.66 -0.30
N SER A 649 -14.78 -0.93 -0.57
CA SER A 649 -15.55 -2.07 -0.04
C SER A 649 -15.63 -3.26 -1.01
N ASN A 650 -15.15 -4.44 -0.62
CA ASN A 650 -15.52 -5.69 -1.30
C ASN A 650 -17.02 -6.00 -1.06
N SER A 651 -17.62 -6.89 -1.86
CA SER A 651 -19.00 -7.35 -1.70
C SER A 651 -19.08 -8.87 -1.85
N ILE A 652 -19.77 -9.53 -0.91
CA ILE A 652 -19.98 -10.97 -0.92
C ILE A 652 -21.49 -11.22 -0.88
N SER A 653 -22.01 -11.89 -1.90
CA SER A 653 -23.39 -12.36 -1.98
C SER A 653 -23.42 -13.87 -2.21
N ILE A 654 -24.07 -14.60 -1.30
CA ILE A 654 -24.14 -16.05 -1.37
C ILE A 654 -25.58 -16.53 -1.22
N ASN A 655 -26.03 -17.37 -2.15
CA ASN A 655 -27.25 -18.15 -2.04
C ASN A 655 -26.91 -19.63 -1.98
N ALA A 656 -27.09 -20.22 -0.80
CA ALA A 656 -26.86 -21.64 -0.57
C ALA A 656 -28.18 -22.42 -0.47
N THR A 657 -28.17 -23.71 -0.79
CA THR A 657 -29.31 -24.59 -0.48
C THR A 657 -29.15 -25.33 0.85
N GLU A 658 -27.93 -25.44 1.40
CA GLU A 658 -27.66 -26.08 2.69
C GLU A 658 -26.70 -25.26 3.57
N ASP A 659 -25.40 -25.41 3.38
CA ASP A 659 -24.37 -24.82 4.25
C ASP A 659 -23.87 -23.50 3.66
N VAL A 660 -23.83 -22.44 4.47
CA VAL A 660 -23.32 -21.14 4.05
C VAL A 660 -22.37 -20.51 5.07
N GLN A 661 -21.21 -20.08 4.58
CA GLN A 661 -20.26 -19.25 5.32
C GLN A 661 -19.87 -18.05 4.44
N GLY A 662 -20.19 -16.83 4.85
CA GLY A 662 -19.75 -15.65 4.11
C GLY A 662 -18.23 -15.50 4.20
N ILE A 663 -17.73 -15.30 5.42
CA ILE A 663 -16.32 -15.10 5.73
C ILE A 663 -15.91 -16.01 6.88
N ILE A 664 -14.74 -16.63 6.76
CA ILE A 664 -14.05 -17.33 7.84
C ILE A 664 -12.68 -16.67 8.00
N SER A 665 -12.39 -16.08 9.17
CA SER A 665 -11.09 -15.46 9.45
C SER A 665 -10.44 -16.00 10.71
N THR A 666 -9.12 -16.22 10.64
CA THR A 666 -8.24 -16.57 11.77
C THR A 666 -7.26 -15.44 12.17
N GLY A 667 -7.35 -14.25 11.55
CA GLY A 667 -6.41 -13.13 11.76
C GLY A 667 -7.02 -11.73 11.61
N TYR A 668 -6.20 -10.68 11.69
CA TYR A 668 -6.67 -9.28 11.56
C TYR A 668 -7.35 -9.06 10.21
N SER A 669 -8.52 -8.40 10.20
CA SER A 669 -9.27 -8.23 8.95
C SER A 669 -10.26 -7.05 9.04
N THR A 670 -10.23 -6.18 8.04
CA THR A 670 -11.24 -5.13 7.81
C THR A 670 -12.14 -5.57 6.66
N PHE A 671 -13.46 -5.31 6.73
CA PHE A 671 -14.42 -6.04 5.89
C PHE A 671 -15.53 -5.24 5.20
N CYS A 672 -16.03 -5.95 4.19
CA CYS A 672 -16.99 -5.73 3.13
C CYS A 672 -18.48 -5.75 3.51
N SER A 673 -19.34 -5.52 2.51
CA SER A 673 -20.75 -5.93 2.60
C SER A 673 -20.84 -7.46 2.43
N VAL A 674 -21.58 -8.13 3.31
CA VAL A 674 -21.73 -9.59 3.31
C VAL A 674 -23.20 -9.96 3.44
N ASN A 675 -23.76 -10.54 2.39
CA ASN A 675 -25.14 -10.98 2.35
C ASN A 675 -25.18 -12.48 2.07
N VAL A 676 -25.65 -13.25 3.04
CA VAL A 676 -25.77 -14.70 2.92
C VAL A 676 -27.20 -15.15 3.10
N SER A 677 -27.61 -16.11 2.29
CA SER A 677 -28.87 -16.82 2.42
C SER A 677 -28.67 -18.32 2.31
N SER A 678 -29.43 -19.09 3.07
CA SER A 678 -29.57 -20.53 2.88
C SER A 678 -31.04 -20.95 2.88
N LEU A 679 -31.39 -22.01 2.14
CA LEU A 679 -32.69 -22.67 2.26
C LEU A 679 -32.84 -23.46 3.56
N LYS A 680 -31.74 -23.94 4.15
CA LYS A 680 -31.76 -24.66 5.44
C LYS A 680 -31.21 -23.78 6.55
N ASN A 681 -31.94 -23.73 7.67
CA ASN A 681 -31.46 -23.09 8.88
C ASN A 681 -30.57 -24.04 9.67
N ILE A 682 -29.24 -23.91 9.48
CA ILE A 682 -28.23 -24.75 10.14
C ILE A 682 -27.47 -23.86 11.14
N GLU A 683 -27.25 -24.36 12.36
CA GLU A 683 -26.64 -23.59 13.45
C GLU A 683 -25.25 -23.04 13.10
N THR A 684 -24.48 -23.78 12.31
CA THR A 684 -23.15 -23.35 11.91
C THR A 684 -23.16 -22.27 10.84
N ASN A 685 -24.26 -22.08 10.09
CA ASN A 685 -24.34 -21.12 9.00
C ASN A 685 -24.08 -19.70 9.50
N SER A 686 -23.23 -18.96 8.80
CA SER A 686 -22.92 -17.59 9.19
C SER A 686 -22.51 -16.66 8.05
N ALA A 687 -22.75 -15.36 8.20
CA ALA A 687 -22.15 -14.35 7.35
C ALA A 687 -20.69 -14.14 7.71
N ILE A 688 -20.37 -14.05 9.01
CA ILE A 688 -19.00 -13.85 9.50
C ILE A 688 -18.72 -14.84 10.63
N THR A 689 -17.67 -15.65 10.46
CA THR A 689 -17.09 -16.49 11.50
C THR A 689 -15.66 -16.03 11.80
N LEU A 690 -15.41 -15.69 13.07
CA LEU A 690 -14.10 -15.30 13.59
C LEU A 690 -13.58 -16.36 14.54
N ILE A 691 -12.32 -16.73 14.34
CA ILE A 691 -11.59 -17.71 15.12
C ILE A 691 -10.23 -17.06 15.48
N SER A 692 -9.61 -17.36 16.62
CA SER A 692 -8.24 -16.90 17.00
C SER A 692 -8.10 -15.46 17.59
N TYR A 693 -6.85 -15.00 17.72
CA TYR A 693 -6.41 -13.81 18.46
C TYR A 693 -6.42 -12.52 17.60
N LYS A 694 -6.89 -11.39 18.15
CA LYS A 694 -6.80 -10.01 17.60
C LYS A 694 -7.50 -9.76 16.25
N ASN A 695 -8.83 -9.89 16.20
CA ASN A 695 -9.62 -9.44 15.06
C ASN A 695 -10.09 -7.98 15.27
N ASN A 696 -10.07 -7.11 14.25
CA ASN A 696 -10.60 -5.74 14.36
C ASN A 696 -11.42 -5.38 13.12
N ILE A 697 -12.75 -5.40 13.26
CA ILE A 697 -13.69 -5.09 12.19
C ILE A 697 -14.27 -3.70 12.44
N ARG A 698 -14.16 -2.80 11.46
CA ARG A 698 -14.73 -1.46 11.50
C ARG A 698 -15.53 -1.17 10.23
N ASN A 699 -16.55 -0.32 10.33
CA ASN A 699 -17.32 0.21 9.19
C ASN A 699 -18.05 -0.84 8.34
N LEU A 700 -18.62 -1.89 8.96
CA LEU A 700 -19.51 -2.83 8.28
C LEU A 700 -20.71 -2.08 7.68
N ARG A 701 -20.77 -1.96 6.35
CA ARG A 701 -21.77 -1.14 5.62
C ARG A 701 -23.13 -1.81 5.45
N SER A 702 -23.16 -3.13 5.27
CA SER A 702 -24.39 -3.91 5.13
C SER A 702 -24.09 -5.39 5.34
N VAL A 703 -24.73 -5.99 6.35
CA VAL A 703 -24.61 -7.41 6.64
C VAL A 703 -26.00 -8.01 6.84
N SER A 704 -26.32 -9.05 6.08
CA SER A 704 -27.57 -9.79 6.23
C SER A 704 -27.34 -11.29 6.19
N ALA A 705 -28.06 -12.01 7.04
CA ALA A 705 -27.97 -13.46 7.19
C ALA A 705 -29.37 -14.08 7.30
N THR A 706 -29.83 -14.71 6.22
CA THR A 706 -31.08 -15.47 6.18
C THR A 706 -30.80 -16.95 6.45
N ASN A 707 -31.48 -17.55 7.44
CA ASN A 707 -31.22 -18.92 7.92
C ASN A 707 -29.74 -19.16 8.32
N ALA A 708 -29.13 -18.11 8.86
CA ALA A 708 -27.74 -18.04 9.27
C ALA A 708 -27.58 -16.99 10.38
N SER A 709 -26.47 -17.05 11.09
CA SER A 709 -26.04 -16.01 12.03
C SER A 709 -25.29 -14.91 11.30
N VAL A 710 -25.53 -13.65 11.62
CA VAL A 710 -24.67 -12.56 11.11
C VAL A 710 -23.23 -12.74 11.60
N LEU A 711 -23.04 -13.12 12.86
CA LEU A 711 -21.73 -13.19 13.48
C LEU A 711 -21.60 -14.41 14.40
N ARG A 712 -20.49 -15.12 14.25
CA ARG A 712 -20.03 -16.17 15.17
C ARG A 712 -18.58 -15.89 15.54
N VAL A 713 -18.32 -15.74 16.84
CA VAL A 713 -16.97 -15.55 17.40
C VAL A 713 -16.68 -16.77 18.26
N LEU A 714 -15.68 -17.56 17.85
CA LEU A 714 -15.41 -18.88 18.41
C LEU A 714 -13.96 -18.94 18.89
N ASN A 715 -13.74 -19.34 20.14
CA ASN A 715 -12.40 -19.55 20.71
C ASN A 715 -11.44 -18.36 20.43
N SER A 716 -11.94 -17.13 20.56
CA SER A 716 -11.23 -15.92 20.12
C SER A 716 -10.91 -14.98 21.27
N THR A 717 -9.88 -14.16 21.12
CA THR A 717 -9.52 -13.15 22.13
C THR A 717 -9.14 -11.80 21.51
N ASN A 718 -9.44 -10.70 22.21
CA ASN A 718 -9.12 -9.32 21.78
C ASN A 718 -9.75 -8.94 20.44
N VAL A 719 -11.06 -9.13 20.29
CA VAL A 719 -11.77 -8.78 19.06
C VAL A 719 -12.50 -7.46 19.22
N SER A 720 -12.38 -6.53 18.28
CA SER A 720 -13.14 -5.28 18.25
C SER A 720 -14.03 -5.21 17.02
N LEU A 721 -15.32 -4.95 17.20
CA LEU A 721 -16.34 -4.92 16.17
C LEU A 721 -17.09 -3.59 16.25
N ILE A 722 -16.95 -2.75 15.24
CA ILE A 722 -17.66 -1.48 15.11
C ILE A 722 -18.54 -1.57 13.85
N PHE A 723 -19.85 -1.70 14.06
CA PHE A 723 -20.83 -1.65 12.98
C PHE A 723 -20.95 -0.21 12.46
N GLY A 724 -21.35 -0.02 11.19
CA GLY A 724 -21.61 1.33 10.69
C GLY A 724 -22.79 1.97 11.42
N ARG A 725 -22.65 3.22 11.87
CA ARG A 725 -23.72 3.96 12.54
C ARG A 725 -25.04 3.91 11.75
N HIS A 726 -26.10 3.40 12.38
CA HIS A 726 -27.45 3.23 11.82
C HIS A 726 -27.58 2.24 10.65
N VAL A 727 -26.61 1.35 10.43
CA VAL A 727 -26.73 0.27 9.42
C VAL A 727 -27.60 -0.86 9.97
N PRO A 728 -28.77 -1.16 9.37
CA PRO A 728 -29.60 -2.27 9.83
C PRO A 728 -28.93 -3.61 9.57
N VAL A 729 -28.87 -4.45 10.60
CA VAL A 729 -28.35 -5.81 10.58
C VAL A 729 -29.50 -6.80 10.74
N TYR A 730 -29.64 -7.68 9.75
CA TYR A 730 -30.67 -8.72 9.74
C TYR A 730 -30.05 -10.09 9.97
N SER A 731 -30.48 -10.78 11.02
CA SER A 731 -30.00 -12.13 11.37
C SER A 731 -31.19 -13.03 11.65
N THR A 732 -31.12 -14.29 11.21
CA THR A 732 -32.13 -15.31 11.57
C THR A 732 -31.74 -16.04 12.85
N ASN A 733 -30.44 -16.38 12.95
CA ASN A 733 -29.87 -17.03 14.12
C ASN A 733 -29.17 -16.01 15.04
N PRO A 734 -28.92 -16.36 16.31
CA PRO A 734 -28.24 -15.47 17.24
C PRO A 734 -26.84 -15.08 16.75
N ILE A 735 -26.36 -13.92 17.20
CA ILE A 735 -24.92 -13.70 17.30
C ILE A 735 -24.38 -14.61 18.40
N TYR A 736 -23.31 -15.33 18.11
CA TYR A 736 -22.68 -16.23 19.07
C TYR A 736 -21.30 -15.72 19.48
N LEU A 737 -21.08 -15.53 20.78
CA LEU A 737 -19.77 -15.42 21.40
C LEU A 737 -19.53 -16.68 22.23
N ILE A 738 -18.65 -17.58 21.78
CA ILE A 738 -18.43 -18.89 22.40
C ILE A 738 -16.95 -19.04 22.76
N ASN A 739 -16.67 -19.39 24.01
CA ASN A 739 -15.32 -19.59 24.54
C ASN A 739 -14.38 -18.41 24.21
N SER A 740 -14.90 -17.18 24.26
CA SER A 740 -14.20 -16.00 23.75
C SER A 740 -14.03 -14.92 24.82
N THR A 741 -12.94 -14.17 24.76
CA THR A 741 -12.63 -13.13 25.75
C THR A 741 -12.18 -11.80 25.17
N ASN A 742 -12.41 -10.71 25.88
CA ASN A 742 -12.04 -9.36 25.44
C ASN A 742 -12.66 -9.02 24.06
N ILE A 743 -13.93 -9.35 23.84
CA ILE A 743 -14.68 -9.03 22.62
C ILE A 743 -15.46 -7.73 22.83
N THR A 744 -15.30 -6.74 21.96
CA THR A 744 -16.08 -5.49 21.96
C THR A 744 -17.02 -5.47 20.76
N ILE A 745 -18.32 -5.29 21.00
CA ILE A 745 -19.34 -5.02 19.98
C ILE A 745 -19.87 -3.61 20.20
N ASN A 746 -19.74 -2.75 19.19
CA ASN A 746 -20.14 -1.35 19.23
C ASN A 746 -21.02 -0.98 18.03
N GLU A 747 -21.96 -0.06 18.24
CA GLU A 747 -22.86 0.52 17.23
C GLU A 747 -23.75 -0.51 16.49
N LEU A 748 -24.11 -1.63 17.12
CA LEU A 748 -24.94 -2.66 16.48
C LEU A 748 -26.41 -2.24 16.39
N TYR A 749 -26.98 -2.16 15.18
CA TYR A 749 -28.42 -1.92 14.97
C TYR A 749 -29.08 -3.19 14.42
N MET A 750 -29.64 -4.03 15.29
CA MET A 750 -30.14 -5.37 14.95
C MET A 750 -31.62 -5.55 15.24
N THR A 751 -32.32 -6.25 14.34
CA THR A 751 -33.65 -6.85 14.60
C THR A 751 -33.64 -8.33 14.27
N ILE A 752 -34.17 -9.16 15.18
CA ILE A 752 -34.29 -10.62 15.01
C ILE A 752 -35.69 -11.11 15.41
N SER A 753 -36.24 -12.07 14.69
CA SER A 753 -37.64 -12.51 14.90
C SER A 753 -37.80 -13.93 15.43
N ASN A 754 -36.75 -14.77 15.37
CA ASN A 754 -36.90 -16.23 15.55
C ASN A 754 -35.93 -16.85 16.58
N SER A 755 -35.10 -16.06 17.25
CA SER A 755 -34.14 -16.55 18.26
C SER A 755 -33.67 -15.43 19.19
N ASN A 756 -32.75 -15.74 20.11
CA ASN A 756 -32.07 -14.70 20.88
C ASN A 756 -31.25 -13.81 19.94
N ALA A 757 -31.11 -12.51 20.23
CA ALA A 757 -30.26 -11.66 19.39
C ALA A 757 -28.77 -11.96 19.61
N ILE A 758 -28.35 -12.10 20.88
CA ILE A 758 -26.95 -12.35 21.25
C ILE A 758 -26.85 -13.42 22.33
N ASN A 759 -25.99 -14.42 22.11
CA ASN A 759 -25.64 -15.47 23.05
C ASN A 759 -24.16 -15.37 23.44
N ILE A 760 -23.88 -15.25 24.74
CA ILE A 760 -22.54 -15.15 25.33
C ILE A 760 -22.31 -16.38 26.21
N ILE A 761 -21.54 -17.33 25.69
CA ILE A 761 -21.43 -18.68 26.24
C ILE A 761 -19.96 -18.96 26.61
N ASN A 762 -19.71 -19.35 27.86
CA ASN A 762 -18.37 -19.64 28.38
C ASN A 762 -17.35 -18.53 28.06
N SER A 763 -17.80 -17.27 28.10
CA SER A 763 -17.06 -16.13 27.55
C SER A 763 -16.90 -15.03 28.61
N SER A 764 -15.80 -14.27 28.55
CA SER A 764 -15.51 -13.28 29.59
C SER A 764 -14.87 -11.99 29.12
N ASN A 765 -14.98 -10.92 29.92
CA ASN A 765 -14.41 -9.60 29.61
C ASN A 765 -14.94 -9.00 28.29
N ASN A 766 -16.15 -9.34 27.87
CA ASN A 766 -16.74 -8.81 26.64
C ASN A 766 -17.53 -7.53 26.91
N VAL A 767 -17.57 -6.62 25.95
CA VAL A 767 -18.28 -5.33 26.04
C VAL A 767 -19.27 -5.22 24.90
N ILE A 768 -20.52 -4.88 25.19
CA ILE A 768 -21.51 -4.49 24.18
C ILE A 768 -21.98 -3.08 24.50
N ASN A 769 -21.75 -2.14 23.60
CA ASN A 769 -22.12 -0.75 23.82
C ASN A 769 -22.68 -0.02 22.58
N TYR A 770 -23.34 1.10 22.85
CA TYR A 770 -23.95 2.01 21.87
C TYR A 770 -24.83 1.31 20.81
N SER A 771 -25.47 0.20 21.16
CA SER A 771 -26.21 -0.65 20.24
C SER A 771 -27.74 -0.49 20.40
N ASN A 772 -28.48 -0.75 19.33
CA ASN A 772 -29.94 -0.88 19.33
C ASN A 772 -30.33 -2.30 18.90
N ILE A 773 -30.84 -3.09 19.84
CA ILE A 773 -31.07 -4.52 19.66
C ILE A 773 -32.52 -4.84 19.98
N THR A 774 -33.24 -5.36 18.99
CA THR A 774 -34.66 -5.69 19.11
C THR A 774 -34.93 -7.16 18.77
N THR A 775 -35.70 -7.86 19.62
CA THR A 775 -36.26 -9.19 19.31
C THR A 775 -37.78 -9.13 19.17
N ASN A 776 -38.33 -9.80 18.16
CA ASN A 776 -39.78 -9.92 17.92
C ASN A 776 -40.32 -11.38 18.09
N ASN A 777 -39.64 -12.24 18.87
CA ASN A 777 -39.96 -13.67 19.02
C ASN A 777 -40.62 -14.00 20.38
N THR A 778 -41.70 -14.79 20.43
CA THR A 778 -42.44 -15.14 21.66
C THR A 778 -41.65 -15.81 22.80
N ASN A 779 -40.54 -16.50 22.55
CA ASN A 779 -39.83 -17.33 23.56
C ASN A 779 -38.29 -17.15 23.59
N SER A 780 -37.75 -16.00 23.19
CA SER A 780 -36.29 -15.76 23.17
C SER A 780 -35.88 -14.49 23.92
N ASN A 781 -34.79 -14.56 24.67
CA ASN A 781 -34.22 -13.38 25.33
C ASN A 781 -33.52 -12.48 24.30
N VAL A 782 -33.36 -11.18 24.55
CA VAL A 782 -32.56 -10.33 23.65
C VAL A 782 -31.09 -10.69 23.77
N ILE A 783 -30.56 -10.68 25.00
CA ILE A 783 -29.18 -11.06 25.30
C ILE A 783 -29.19 -12.18 26.35
N SER A 784 -28.42 -13.24 26.12
CA SER A 784 -28.28 -14.37 27.05
C SER A 784 -26.82 -14.63 27.41
N PHE A 785 -26.53 -14.71 28.71
CA PHE A 785 -25.26 -15.13 29.28
C PHE A 785 -25.38 -16.53 29.86
N ILE A 786 -24.47 -17.43 29.50
CA ILE A 786 -24.40 -18.80 30.01
C ILE A 786 -22.96 -19.11 30.40
N ASN A 787 -22.71 -19.38 31.69
CA ASN A 787 -21.38 -19.66 32.23
C ASN A 787 -20.33 -18.57 31.90
N SER A 788 -20.74 -17.31 31.91
CA SER A 788 -19.94 -16.18 31.41
C SER A 788 -19.64 -15.17 32.50
N SER A 789 -18.49 -14.50 32.43
CA SER A 789 -18.05 -13.61 33.52
C SER A 789 -17.39 -12.31 33.08
N ASN A 790 -17.40 -11.30 33.96
CA ASN A 790 -16.73 -10.00 33.73
C ASN A 790 -17.17 -9.26 32.45
N ASN A 791 -18.37 -9.53 31.93
CA ASN A 791 -18.87 -8.85 30.72
C ASN A 791 -19.58 -7.54 31.09
N VAL A 792 -19.58 -6.57 30.18
CA VAL A 792 -20.17 -5.24 30.34
C VAL A 792 -21.19 -4.97 29.23
N ILE A 793 -22.39 -4.55 29.62
CA ILE A 793 -23.45 -4.08 28.73
C ILE A 793 -23.75 -2.64 29.11
N GLU A 794 -23.43 -1.68 28.24
CA GLU A 794 -23.57 -0.25 28.55
C GLU A 794 -24.07 0.62 27.39
N TYR A 795 -24.82 1.68 27.69
CA TYR A 795 -25.28 2.66 26.68
C TYR A 795 -26.10 2.07 25.51
N ASN A 796 -26.83 0.97 25.73
CA ASN A 796 -27.63 0.32 24.68
C ASN A 796 -29.13 0.63 24.79
N ASN A 797 -29.83 0.52 23.67
CA ASN A 797 -31.29 0.39 23.61
C ASN A 797 -31.64 -1.08 23.32
N ILE A 798 -32.29 -1.76 24.27
CA ILE A 798 -32.58 -3.19 24.20
C ILE A 798 -34.09 -3.37 24.30
N THR A 799 -34.71 -3.93 23.28
CA THR A 799 -36.17 -4.10 23.23
C THR A 799 -36.58 -5.55 22.98
N ALA A 800 -37.35 -6.10 23.92
CA ALA A 800 -37.99 -7.39 23.85
C ALA A 800 -39.49 -7.22 23.52
N ASN A 801 -39.86 -7.40 22.25
CA ASN A 801 -41.25 -7.45 21.79
C ASN A 801 -41.74 -8.90 21.72
N ASN A 802 -41.78 -9.58 22.87
CA ASN A 802 -42.01 -11.03 22.96
C ASN A 802 -42.94 -11.38 24.13
N THR A 803 -43.67 -12.50 24.15
CA THR A 803 -44.66 -12.75 25.23
C THR A 803 -44.10 -13.41 26.50
N ASN A 804 -43.01 -14.20 26.42
CA ASN A 804 -42.60 -15.12 27.50
C ASN A 804 -41.10 -15.08 27.88
N SER A 805 -40.31 -14.09 27.46
CA SER A 805 -38.86 -14.10 27.65
C SER A 805 -38.30 -12.77 28.17
N ASN A 806 -37.21 -12.82 28.92
CA ASN A 806 -36.62 -11.63 29.53
C ASN A 806 -35.84 -10.83 28.47
N ALA A 807 -35.65 -9.51 28.66
CA ALA A 807 -34.78 -8.78 27.74
C ALA A 807 -33.32 -9.24 27.90
N ILE A 808 -32.81 -9.35 29.13
CA ILE A 808 -31.49 -9.93 29.42
C ILE A 808 -31.62 -11.10 30.41
N SER A 809 -30.92 -12.21 30.16
CA SER A 809 -30.87 -13.36 31.07
C SER A 809 -29.45 -13.80 31.36
N LEU A 810 -29.12 -13.99 32.64
CA LEU A 810 -27.83 -14.46 33.12
C LEU A 810 -28.00 -15.80 33.84
N ILE A 811 -27.31 -16.83 33.36
CA ILE A 811 -27.37 -18.20 33.89
C ILE A 811 -25.94 -18.63 34.24
N ASN A 812 -25.72 -19.06 35.50
CA ASN A 812 -24.42 -19.51 36.00
C ASN A 812 -23.28 -18.50 35.73
N SER A 813 -23.58 -17.20 35.77
CA SER A 813 -22.69 -16.15 35.28
C SER A 813 -22.27 -15.23 36.42
N SER A 814 -21.05 -14.67 36.38
CA SER A 814 -20.52 -13.90 37.52
C SER A 814 -19.79 -12.62 37.15
N ASN A 815 -19.75 -11.65 38.06
CA ASN A 815 -19.01 -10.38 37.89
C ASN A 815 -19.40 -9.55 36.65
N ASN A 816 -20.62 -9.70 36.13
CA ASN A 816 -21.07 -8.97 34.94
C ASN A 816 -21.64 -7.59 35.33
N VAL A 817 -21.51 -6.60 34.46
CA VAL A 817 -21.99 -5.23 34.65
C VAL A 817 -23.02 -4.87 33.58
N ILE A 818 -24.15 -4.32 34.00
CA ILE A 818 -25.22 -3.82 33.14
C ILE A 818 -25.56 -2.41 33.62
N GLU A 819 -25.16 -1.38 32.87
CA GLU A 819 -25.36 0.01 33.29
C GLU A 819 -25.67 0.99 32.16
N TYR A 820 -26.37 2.08 32.47
CA TYR A 820 -26.71 3.13 31.49
C TYR A 820 -27.47 2.66 30.24
N ASN A 821 -28.21 1.55 30.31
CA ASN A 821 -29.01 1.04 29.20
C ASN A 821 -30.48 1.47 29.30
N ASN A 822 -31.14 1.59 28.16
CA ASN A 822 -32.61 1.61 28.06
C ASN A 822 -33.10 0.21 27.69
N ILE A 823 -33.75 -0.48 28.62
CA ILE A 823 -34.21 -1.86 28.47
C ILE A 823 -35.73 -1.90 28.59
N THR A 824 -36.38 -2.35 27.53
CA THR A 824 -37.84 -2.47 27.46
C THR A 824 -38.26 -3.90 27.14
N ALA A 825 -39.10 -4.49 27.99
CA ALA A 825 -39.74 -5.78 27.80
C ALA A 825 -41.26 -5.61 27.68
N ASN A 826 -41.75 -5.50 26.44
CA ASN A 826 -43.14 -5.16 26.13
C ASN A 826 -44.08 -6.38 26.25
N ASN A 827 -44.21 -6.97 27.44
CA ASN A 827 -45.03 -8.18 27.63
C ASN A 827 -45.58 -8.44 29.02
N THR A 828 -46.56 -9.35 29.09
CA THR A 828 -47.39 -9.56 30.29
C THR A 828 -46.69 -10.35 31.40
N ASN A 829 -45.71 -11.20 31.08
CA ASN A 829 -45.16 -12.22 31.99
C ASN A 829 -43.63 -12.19 32.18
N SER A 830 -42.89 -11.30 31.51
CA SER A 830 -41.42 -11.30 31.55
C SER A 830 -40.81 -10.12 32.30
N ASN A 831 -39.54 -10.26 32.65
CA ASN A 831 -38.76 -9.26 33.37
C ASN A 831 -37.76 -8.58 32.42
N ALA A 832 -37.34 -7.36 32.75
CA ALA A 832 -36.29 -6.69 32.00
C ALA A 832 -34.98 -7.48 32.12
N ILE A 833 -34.63 -7.94 33.32
CA ILE A 833 -33.42 -8.73 33.57
C ILE A 833 -33.71 -9.91 34.50
N SER A 834 -33.11 -11.07 34.25
CA SER A 834 -33.21 -12.26 35.11
C SER A 834 -31.83 -12.85 35.43
N LEU A 835 -31.62 -13.16 36.71
CA LEU A 835 -30.42 -13.81 37.25
C LEU A 835 -30.79 -15.19 37.79
N ILE A 836 -30.12 -16.22 37.28
CA ILE A 836 -30.27 -17.62 37.67
C ILE A 836 -28.90 -18.17 38.05
N ASN A 837 -28.74 -18.58 39.30
CA ASN A 837 -27.49 -19.10 39.85
C ASN A 837 -26.26 -18.22 39.51
N SER A 838 -26.41 -16.90 39.59
CA SER A 838 -25.42 -15.91 39.13
C SER A 838 -24.95 -15.03 40.29
N SER A 839 -23.66 -14.65 40.30
CA SER A 839 -23.07 -13.95 41.46
C SER A 839 -22.32 -12.68 41.11
N ASN A 840 -22.26 -11.72 42.04
CA ASN A 840 -21.51 -10.46 41.85
C ASN A 840 -21.94 -9.67 40.60
N VAL A 841 -23.21 -9.68 40.21
CA VAL A 841 -23.70 -8.92 39.04
C VAL A 841 -24.03 -7.50 39.47
N ASN A 842 -23.57 -6.50 38.71
CA ASN A 842 -23.83 -5.08 38.97
C ASN A 842 -24.84 -4.53 37.96
N ILE A 843 -26.05 -4.16 38.41
CA ILE A 843 -27.12 -3.62 37.57
C ILE A 843 -27.50 -2.23 38.09
N THR A 844 -26.95 -1.19 37.49
CA THR A 844 -27.17 0.18 37.98
C THR A 844 -27.41 1.21 36.88
N ARG A 845 -28.15 2.28 37.21
CA ARG A 845 -28.36 3.43 36.30
C ARG A 845 -28.96 3.07 34.94
N ASN A 846 -29.76 1.99 34.88
CA ASN A 846 -30.52 1.64 33.68
C ASN A 846 -31.94 2.20 33.75
N ASN A 847 -32.53 2.47 32.60
CA ASN A 847 -33.96 2.68 32.45
C ASN A 847 -34.64 1.34 32.11
N LEU A 848 -35.34 0.73 33.06
CA LEU A 848 -35.92 -0.61 32.97
C LEU A 848 -37.44 -0.53 32.95
N ILE A 849 -38.05 -1.03 31.88
CA ILE A 849 -39.51 -1.06 31.71
C ILE A 849 -39.93 -2.48 31.31
N SER A 850 -40.86 -3.06 32.07
CA SER A 850 -41.63 -4.26 31.73
C SER A 850 -43.12 -3.92 31.92
N ASN A 851 -44.06 -4.56 31.20
CA ASN A 851 -45.48 -4.11 31.19
C ASN A 851 -46.10 -3.92 32.58
N ASN A 852 -45.61 -4.63 33.61
CA ASN A 852 -46.12 -4.56 34.97
C ASN A 852 -45.08 -4.14 36.03
N LYS A 853 -43.82 -3.88 35.64
CA LYS A 853 -42.69 -3.66 36.56
C LYS A 853 -41.75 -2.61 35.96
N THR A 854 -41.17 -1.74 36.79
CA THR A 854 -40.17 -0.76 36.31
C THR A 854 -39.03 -0.60 37.29
N GLY A 855 -37.91 -0.04 36.83
CA GLY A 855 -36.71 0.12 37.66
C GLY A 855 -36.27 -1.21 38.27
N ASP A 856 -35.85 -1.19 39.52
CA ASP A 856 -35.36 -2.39 40.23
C ASP A 856 -36.39 -3.54 40.29
N ASP A 857 -37.70 -3.23 40.33
CA ASP A 857 -38.78 -4.23 40.38
C ASP A 857 -38.87 -5.06 39.08
N ALA A 858 -38.31 -4.55 37.97
CA ALA A 858 -38.24 -5.24 36.69
C ALA A 858 -37.13 -6.29 36.61
N ILE A 859 -36.40 -6.54 37.70
CA ILE A 859 -35.32 -7.52 37.81
C ILE A 859 -35.79 -8.72 38.65
N VAL A 860 -35.46 -9.94 38.22
CA VAL A 860 -35.73 -11.17 38.99
C VAL A 860 -34.43 -11.88 39.32
N ILE A 861 -34.29 -12.28 40.58
CA ILE A 861 -33.11 -12.93 41.13
C ILE A 861 -33.56 -14.24 41.79
N ASP A 862 -33.00 -15.37 41.38
CA ASP A 862 -33.25 -16.64 42.05
C ASP A 862 -32.49 -16.75 43.39
N LYS A 863 -32.90 -17.69 44.25
CA LYS A 863 -32.30 -17.88 45.59
C LYS A 863 -30.80 -18.23 45.56
N ASN A 864 -30.30 -18.74 44.44
CA ASN A 864 -28.91 -19.16 44.30
C ASN A 864 -28.04 -18.02 43.77
N SER A 865 -28.64 -16.93 43.31
CA SER A 865 -27.92 -15.74 42.88
C SER A 865 -27.59 -14.85 44.08
N ILE A 866 -26.31 -14.55 44.27
CA ILE A 866 -25.78 -13.91 45.49
C ILE A 866 -24.89 -12.70 45.19
N ASN A 867 -24.72 -11.80 46.16
CA ASN A 867 -23.78 -10.67 46.11
C ASN A 867 -23.95 -9.70 44.92
N SER A 868 -25.16 -9.60 44.35
CA SER A 868 -25.43 -8.68 43.23
C SER A 868 -25.83 -7.29 43.73
N ILE A 869 -25.40 -6.23 43.04
CA ILE A 869 -25.72 -4.84 43.34
C ILE A 869 -26.81 -4.39 42.38
N ILE A 870 -27.95 -3.96 42.90
CA ILE A 870 -29.10 -3.47 42.12
C ILE A 870 -29.56 -2.16 42.74
N GLU A 871 -29.22 -1.05 42.09
CA GLU A 871 -29.58 0.27 42.57
C GLU A 871 -29.60 1.31 41.45
N LEU A 872 -30.25 2.44 41.71
CA LEU A 872 -30.27 3.60 40.80
C LEU A 872 -30.88 3.30 39.42
N ASN A 873 -31.67 2.23 39.25
CA ASN A 873 -32.42 2.00 38.01
C ASN A 873 -33.74 2.77 38.02
N THR A 874 -34.08 3.40 36.89
CA THR A 874 -35.30 4.18 36.69
C THR A 874 -36.29 3.45 35.78
N PRO A 875 -37.57 3.85 35.76
CA PRO A 875 -38.22 4.73 36.73
C PRO A 875 -38.46 4.02 38.08
N THR A 876 -38.30 4.76 39.17
CA THR A 876 -38.60 4.24 40.52
C THR A 876 -40.10 4.37 40.80
N ILE A 877 -40.84 3.28 40.99
CA ILE A 877 -42.26 3.33 41.38
C ILE A 877 -42.40 3.48 42.90
N ARG A 878 -43.35 4.31 43.34
CA ARG A 878 -43.82 4.38 44.73
C ARG A 878 -45.34 4.36 44.76
N ILE A 879 -45.90 3.46 45.56
CA ILE A 879 -47.35 3.39 45.79
C ILE A 879 -47.77 4.60 46.62
N LEU A 880 -48.71 5.39 46.10
CA LEU A 880 -49.30 6.52 46.78
C LEU A 880 -50.76 6.22 47.16
N ASN A 881 -51.01 6.10 48.46
CA ASN A 881 -52.33 5.97 49.08
C ASN A 881 -52.31 6.70 50.44
N ASN A 882 -53.44 6.74 51.15
CA ASN A 882 -53.50 7.46 52.44
C ASN A 882 -52.51 6.92 53.50
N GLN A 883 -52.10 5.64 53.41
CA GLN A 883 -51.14 5.04 54.35
C GLN A 883 -49.69 5.41 53.99
N THR A 884 -49.36 5.47 52.70
CA THR A 884 -48.00 5.76 52.23
C THR A 884 -47.76 7.26 52.02
N TYR A 885 -48.80 8.10 52.00
CA TYR A 885 -48.70 9.54 51.77
C TYR A 885 -47.68 10.20 52.71
N ASN A 886 -47.78 9.99 54.03
CA ASN A 886 -46.86 10.62 54.98
C ASN A 886 -45.42 10.07 54.92
N GLN A 887 -45.21 8.93 54.26
CA GLN A 887 -43.87 8.38 54.01
C GLN A 887 -43.23 9.05 52.79
N LEU A 888 -44.04 9.43 51.81
CA LEU A 888 -43.60 10.00 50.54
C LEU A 888 -43.58 11.52 50.54
N PHE A 889 -44.54 12.16 51.20
CA PHE A 889 -44.69 13.62 51.26
C PHE A 889 -44.40 14.14 52.67
N ASP A 890 -43.80 15.32 52.75
CA ASP A 890 -43.55 16.02 53.99
C ASP A 890 -44.81 16.69 54.55
N LYS A 891 -44.68 17.26 55.75
CA LYS A 891 -45.79 17.95 56.42
C LYS A 891 -46.36 19.13 55.63
N ASN A 892 -45.63 19.64 54.64
CA ASN A 892 -46.04 20.74 53.76
C ASN A 892 -46.64 20.22 52.44
N GLY A 893 -46.73 18.89 52.27
CA GLY A 893 -47.21 18.25 51.06
C GLY A 893 -46.19 18.22 49.93
N MET A 894 -44.88 18.33 50.20
CA MET A 894 -43.83 18.22 49.19
C MET A 894 -43.24 16.81 49.16
N LEU A 895 -43.03 16.24 47.97
CA LEU A 895 -42.42 14.92 47.80
C LEU A 895 -41.02 14.91 48.43
N LYS A 896 -40.83 14.08 49.46
CA LYS A 896 -39.58 13.91 50.22
C LYS A 896 -38.46 13.29 49.40
N ILE A 897 -38.80 12.58 48.33
CA ILE A 897 -37.83 11.80 47.57
C ILE A 897 -37.22 12.70 46.49
N ASP A 898 -35.94 12.98 46.64
CA ASP A 898 -35.13 13.74 45.70
C ASP A 898 -34.49 12.81 44.65
N LYS A 899 -35.32 12.09 43.88
CA LYS A 899 -34.87 11.33 42.69
C LYS A 899 -35.49 11.96 41.45
N LYS A 900 -34.73 12.01 40.35
CA LYS A 900 -35.08 12.75 39.12
C LYS A 900 -36.24 12.14 38.29
N GLU A 901 -36.65 10.90 38.54
CA GLU A 901 -37.72 10.21 37.79
C GLU A 901 -38.46 9.18 38.69
N ILE A 902 -39.47 9.63 39.44
CA ILE A 902 -40.33 8.77 40.27
C ILE A 902 -41.71 8.69 39.63
N ILE A 903 -42.22 7.46 39.52
CA ILE A 903 -43.62 7.20 39.18
C ILE A 903 -44.39 6.99 40.49
N LEU A 904 -45.28 7.92 40.84
CA LEU A 904 -46.20 7.75 41.96
C LEU A 904 -47.46 7.05 41.47
N GLN A 905 -47.63 5.79 41.86
CA GLN A 905 -48.79 5.01 41.50
C GLN A 905 -49.92 5.21 42.52
N LEU A 906 -50.99 5.91 42.14
CA LEU A 906 -52.21 5.98 42.95
C LEU A 906 -52.91 4.63 42.98
N THR A 907 -53.04 4.04 44.17
CA THR A 907 -53.75 2.76 44.39
C THR A 907 -55.07 2.92 45.15
N SER A 908 -55.38 4.10 45.67
CA SER A 908 -56.66 4.46 46.27
C SER A 908 -56.91 5.96 46.08
N ASP A 909 -58.13 6.43 46.38
CA ASP A 909 -58.37 7.87 46.46
C ASP A 909 -57.59 8.48 47.64
N LEU A 910 -57.05 9.68 47.40
CA LEU A 910 -56.31 10.48 48.37
C LEU A 910 -57.20 11.65 48.78
N ASN A 911 -57.54 11.77 50.06
CA ASN A 911 -58.47 12.80 50.54
C ASN A 911 -57.75 13.79 51.46
N GLY A 912 -57.91 15.09 51.19
CA GLY A 912 -57.45 16.16 52.08
C GLY A 912 -55.93 16.36 52.15
N VAL A 913 -55.18 15.91 51.14
CA VAL A 913 -53.72 15.97 51.08
C VAL A 913 -53.20 16.84 49.93
N LYS A 914 -51.99 17.39 50.07
CA LYS A 914 -51.36 18.26 49.07
C LYS A 914 -50.21 17.51 48.37
N LEU A 915 -50.19 17.52 47.05
CA LEU A 915 -49.15 16.86 46.23
C LEU A 915 -48.29 17.92 45.53
N GLY A 916 -47.18 18.28 46.16
CA GLY A 916 -46.16 19.17 45.62
C GLY A 916 -44.94 18.39 45.18
N PHE A 917 -44.41 18.69 44.00
CA PHE A 917 -43.31 17.97 43.38
C PHE A 917 -42.11 18.90 43.21
N ASN A 918 -40.94 18.46 43.68
CA ASN A 918 -39.68 19.22 43.60
C ASN A 918 -38.92 18.98 42.29
N ASN A 919 -39.25 17.91 41.55
CA ASN A 919 -38.65 17.49 40.28
C ASN A 919 -39.76 17.03 39.32
N THR A 920 -39.42 16.74 38.06
CA THR A 920 -40.33 16.08 37.10
C THR A 920 -40.69 14.69 37.62
N ASN A 921 -41.98 14.45 37.91
CA ASN A 921 -42.47 13.17 38.41
C ASN A 921 -43.74 12.78 37.65
N THR A 922 -43.97 11.49 37.45
CA THR A 922 -45.19 10.99 36.80
C THR A 922 -46.17 10.50 37.85
N LEU A 923 -47.38 11.04 37.86
CA LEU A 923 -48.48 10.55 38.70
C LEU A 923 -49.35 9.61 37.86
N TYR A 924 -49.49 8.35 38.26
CA TYR A 924 -50.18 7.33 37.49
C TYR A 924 -51.27 6.64 38.32
N LYS A 925 -52.54 6.66 37.89
CA LYS A 925 -53.64 5.90 38.55
C LYS A 925 -53.93 4.65 37.74
N ARG A 926 -53.69 3.44 38.29
CA ARG A 926 -53.99 2.19 37.59
C ARG A 926 -55.50 1.90 37.65
N GLY A 927 -56.23 2.33 36.63
CA GLY A 927 -57.65 2.00 36.43
C GLY A 927 -57.83 0.63 35.76
N SER A 928 -58.78 -0.16 36.26
CA SER A 928 -59.36 -1.31 35.56
C SER A 928 -59.83 -0.91 34.15
N SER A 929 -59.34 -1.62 33.12
CA SER A 929 -59.87 -1.69 31.75
C SER A 929 -60.55 -0.43 31.18
N ASN A 930 -59.76 0.39 30.49
CA ASN A 930 -60.08 1.31 29.38
C ASN A 930 -59.38 2.66 29.57
N GLY A 931 -58.39 2.90 28.71
CA GLY A 931 -57.51 4.06 28.78
C GLY A 931 -58.24 5.36 28.50
N THR A 932 -58.12 6.28 29.44
CA THR A 932 -58.11 7.72 29.18
C THR A 932 -56.98 8.32 30.02
N ASN A 933 -55.94 8.79 29.34
CA ASN A 933 -54.82 9.53 29.95
C ASN A 933 -55.35 10.86 30.48
N LEU A 934 -55.03 11.19 31.73
CA LEU A 934 -55.03 12.55 32.25
C LEU A 934 -53.57 12.99 32.39
N TRP A 935 -53.30 14.19 31.88
CA TRP A 935 -51.99 14.83 31.72
C TRP A 935 -51.20 14.97 33.00
#